data_AF-A0AAV9UUK9-F1
#
_entry.id   AF-A0AAV9UUK9-F1
#
_cell.length_a   1.000
_cell.length_b   1.000
_cell.length_c   1.000
_cell.angle_alpha   90.00
_cell.angle_beta   90.00
_cell.angle_gamma   90.00
#
_symmetry.space_group_name_H-M   'P 1'
#
loop_
_entity.id
_entity.type
_entity.pdbx_description
1 polymer ?
#
loop_
_entity_poly.entity_id
_entity_poly.type
_entity_poly.pdbx_seq_one_letter_code
_entity_poly.pdbx_strand_id
1 'polypeptide(L)'
;MGSDAAVAAALLDWIKLFPIDADTAALADLSDGTIICKLLLDIDRHAFHEDLSKIAASDQWVVRFQNLKKIHKAVVHYYTSTLGLRAPTSSKYAPDLLAIAREGSHRELVKLVKLVVIVAVQSERREQYITKIQKLSSTSQTELMLVINQMMSSDAQDDAGDNSMERHVSYTSETEFRMEEEISRLVTERESLENEHKQLMDRFTKSQATNDDLRAEIQLLQDRLTERAVTSTGQSKADMVLQIQLDQLQADVHKMEDTIGERDTTISTNETTIKNLNRKIEDLTRTSDLVEKLKDELDTSKHTIEKLRKEQNVMQHYKKKLESMPELEKRLKYLEEENTTMQRENVQMEEAIRSNTGDKKLIGTYKKQIDRYETEHAELLKEKQRLELENTNMREMVVGAESQRVKDTELIQGLEVRIRELENGLMGQVADSIQGDLDSEMNFKGVTKTDLKLQINKLERENQALKDGGLKTADSVVLQNLLEDKEKARQRLEQDVLTTNGDKLALEAELTAIKSGAPIDEGSSIVQQLRKNIEERDRIIQETRKQLDDRPPIAVSTGDASINKLLVEKDELQRQIAEIKDTLLDCEKSNGELKASLAAIGGSKEGRQGELEKRVLQLQDKLEDRREKAIKAREHIKKQNSTIKELQDELEAAKPAGGSGAKSGDYESLLARNETLLKENDLMTSAWYDITSRLQSNMVTLGRRKDAPVSWLGRQRQAVANFAKR
;
A
#
# COMPACT_ATOMS: atom_id res chain seq x y z
N MET A 1 -23.39 -29.43 -9.73
CA MET A 1 -23.64 -29.60 -11.18
C MET A 1 -25.13 -29.52 -11.51
N GLY A 2 -25.92 -30.60 -11.39
CA GLY A 2 -27.34 -30.59 -11.80
C GLY A 2 -28.21 -29.59 -11.04
N SER A 3 -28.23 -29.67 -9.70
CA SER A 3 -29.07 -28.80 -8.86
C SER A 3 -28.69 -27.32 -8.97
N ASP A 4 -27.40 -26.97 -8.99
CA ASP A 4 -26.97 -25.56 -9.10
C ASP A 4 -27.50 -24.88 -10.38
N ALA A 5 -27.59 -25.62 -11.49
CA ALA A 5 -28.13 -25.13 -12.75
C ALA A 5 -29.66 -24.96 -12.71
N ALA A 6 -30.38 -25.90 -12.08
CA ALA A 6 -31.84 -25.79 -11.87
C ALA A 6 -32.19 -24.60 -10.96
N VAL A 7 -31.45 -24.43 -9.87
CA VAL A 7 -31.57 -23.27 -8.96
C VAL A 7 -31.24 -21.96 -9.69
N ALA A 8 -30.18 -21.91 -10.50
CA ALA A 8 -29.84 -20.72 -11.29
C ALA A 8 -30.96 -20.33 -12.28
N ALA A 9 -31.57 -21.31 -12.95
CA ALA A 9 -32.73 -21.08 -13.82
C ALA A 9 -33.95 -20.59 -13.03
N ALA A 10 -34.29 -21.23 -11.91
CA ALA A 10 -35.43 -20.84 -11.07
C ALA A 10 -35.31 -19.42 -10.50
N LEU A 11 -34.08 -19.01 -10.13
CA LEU A 11 -33.80 -17.63 -9.71
C LEU A 11 -33.93 -16.64 -10.87
N LEU A 12 -33.46 -16.98 -12.08
CA LEU A 12 -33.60 -16.15 -13.27
C LEU A 12 -35.08 -15.99 -13.69
N ASP A 13 -35.87 -17.05 -13.63
CA ASP A 13 -37.33 -17.00 -13.88
C ASP A 13 -38.02 -16.05 -12.89
N TRP A 14 -37.64 -16.09 -11.62
CA TRP A 14 -38.16 -15.19 -10.59
C TRP A 14 -37.79 -13.72 -10.85
N ILE A 15 -36.55 -13.44 -11.23
CA ILE A 15 -36.09 -12.09 -11.62
C ILE A 15 -36.90 -11.55 -12.80
N LYS A 16 -37.29 -12.40 -13.76
CA LYS A 16 -38.11 -12.03 -14.93
C LYS A 16 -39.57 -11.67 -14.61
N LEU A 17 -40.05 -11.90 -13.37
CA LEU A 17 -41.36 -11.43 -12.92
C LEU A 17 -41.38 -9.97 -12.44
N PHE A 18 -40.25 -9.27 -12.50
CA PHE A 18 -40.14 -7.88 -12.06
C PHE A 18 -40.19 -6.90 -13.24
N PRO A 19 -40.89 -5.76 -13.11
CA PRO A 19 -40.92 -4.70 -14.11
C PRO A 19 -39.61 -3.89 -14.06
N ILE A 20 -38.50 -4.55 -14.38
CA ILE A 20 -37.15 -3.99 -14.45
C ILE A 20 -36.79 -3.86 -15.92
N ASP A 21 -36.55 -2.63 -16.39
CA ASP A 21 -36.10 -2.37 -17.77
C ASP A 21 -34.67 -2.90 -17.99
N ALA A 22 -34.56 -4.20 -18.27
CA ALA A 22 -33.34 -4.92 -18.66
C ALA A 22 -33.71 -6.30 -19.25
N ASP A 23 -33.32 -6.57 -20.50
CA ASP A 23 -33.46 -7.88 -21.14
C ASP A 23 -32.49 -8.89 -20.52
N THR A 24 -32.89 -9.49 -19.39
CA THR A 24 -32.08 -10.47 -18.64
C THR A 24 -32.05 -11.83 -19.35
N ALA A 25 -31.17 -11.95 -20.35
CA ALA A 25 -30.97 -13.17 -21.11
C ALA A 25 -30.26 -14.24 -20.26
N ALA A 26 -29.26 -13.84 -19.46
CA ALA A 26 -28.38 -14.72 -18.70
C ALA A 26 -28.16 -14.25 -17.26
N LEU A 27 -27.73 -15.17 -16.39
CA LEU A 27 -27.37 -14.81 -15.00
C LEU A 27 -26.16 -13.85 -14.96
N ALA A 28 -25.26 -13.92 -15.94
CA ALA A 28 -24.08 -13.05 -16.07
C ALA A 28 -24.45 -11.55 -16.12
N ASP A 29 -25.63 -11.21 -16.63
CA ASP A 29 -26.12 -9.84 -16.78
C ASP A 29 -26.26 -9.14 -15.41
N LEU A 30 -26.48 -9.91 -14.33
CA LEU A 30 -26.58 -9.39 -12.96
C LEU A 30 -25.22 -9.07 -12.32
N SER A 31 -24.10 -9.36 -12.99
CA SER A 31 -22.74 -9.16 -12.44
C SER A 31 -22.32 -7.68 -12.31
N ASP A 32 -23.08 -6.75 -12.89
CA ASP A 32 -22.86 -5.30 -12.76
C ASP A 32 -23.48 -4.70 -11.46
N GLY A 33 -24.40 -5.45 -10.83
CA GLY A 33 -25.18 -5.06 -9.68
C GLY A 33 -26.41 -4.17 -9.95
N THR A 34 -26.65 -3.68 -11.17
CA THR A 34 -27.72 -2.68 -11.42
C THR A 34 -29.11 -3.31 -11.34
N ILE A 35 -29.30 -4.51 -11.89
CA ILE A 35 -30.56 -5.27 -11.78
C ILE A 35 -30.86 -5.60 -10.32
N ILE A 36 -29.84 -6.01 -9.55
CA ILE A 36 -30.00 -6.32 -8.11
C ILE A 36 -30.33 -5.06 -7.31
N CYS A 37 -29.72 -3.91 -7.64
CA CYS A 37 -30.06 -2.61 -7.06
C CYS A 37 -31.54 -2.24 -7.34
N LYS A 38 -31.99 -2.32 -8.61
CA LYS A 38 -33.39 -2.05 -8.99
C LYS A 38 -34.37 -2.97 -8.23
N LEU A 39 -34.03 -4.25 -8.09
CA LEU A 39 -34.84 -5.24 -7.37
C LEU A 39 -34.96 -4.93 -5.87
N LEU A 40 -33.86 -4.56 -5.20
CA LEU A 40 -33.88 -4.17 -3.78
C LEU A 40 -34.73 -2.89 -3.56
N LEU A 41 -34.73 -1.96 -4.52
CA LEU A 41 -35.57 -0.76 -4.48
C LEU A 41 -37.07 -1.02 -4.75
N ASP A 42 -37.46 -2.14 -5.37
CA ASP A 42 -38.87 -2.61 -5.46
C ASP A 42 -39.33 -3.28 -4.15
N ILE A 43 -38.40 -3.97 -3.47
CA ILE A 43 -38.64 -4.63 -2.17
C ILE A 43 -38.86 -3.58 -1.08
N ASP A 44 -37.87 -2.73 -0.84
CA ASP A 44 -37.95 -1.66 0.17
C ASP A 44 -37.24 -0.40 -0.29
N ARG A 45 -38.01 0.52 -0.88
CA ARG A 45 -37.47 1.80 -1.33
C ARG A 45 -36.94 2.65 -0.16
N HIS A 46 -37.44 2.51 1.06
CA HIS A 46 -37.01 3.34 2.19
C HIS A 46 -35.64 2.87 2.71
N ALA A 47 -35.50 1.58 2.99
CA ALA A 47 -34.26 1.02 3.53
C ALA A 47 -33.09 1.04 2.53
N PHE A 48 -33.37 0.87 1.23
CA PHE A 48 -32.31 0.76 0.20
C PHE A 48 -31.97 2.09 -0.52
N HIS A 49 -32.65 3.21 -0.23
CA HIS A 49 -32.48 4.46 -0.98
C HIS A 49 -31.05 5.04 -0.93
N GLU A 50 -30.45 5.11 0.26
CA GLU A 50 -29.27 5.94 0.48
C GLU A 50 -27.97 5.34 -0.07
N ASP A 51 -27.74 4.04 0.16
CA ASP A 51 -26.56 3.30 -0.32
C ASP A 51 -26.66 2.98 -1.83
N LEU A 52 -27.85 2.65 -2.35
CA LEU A 52 -28.00 2.04 -3.68
C LEU A 52 -28.38 3.01 -4.82
N SER A 53 -28.95 4.18 -4.52
CA SER A 53 -29.33 5.21 -5.53
C SER A 53 -28.18 5.75 -6.39
N LYS A 54 -26.92 5.46 -6.01
CA LYS A 54 -25.67 5.92 -6.65
C LYS A 54 -24.92 4.76 -7.34
N ILE A 55 -25.65 3.76 -7.85
CA ILE A 55 -25.13 2.61 -8.59
C ILE A 55 -25.39 2.81 -10.08
N ALA A 56 -24.35 2.63 -10.89
CA ALA A 56 -24.39 2.79 -12.35
C ALA A 56 -23.75 1.58 -13.04
N ALA A 57 -24.24 1.25 -14.24
CA ALA A 57 -23.71 0.18 -15.07
C ALA A 57 -22.27 0.51 -15.50
N SER A 58 -21.39 -0.50 -15.52
CA SER A 58 -20.01 -0.37 -16.00
C SER A 58 -19.39 -1.75 -16.22
N ASP A 59 -18.72 -1.95 -17.36
CA ASP A 59 -18.01 -3.21 -17.64
C ASP A 59 -16.76 -3.38 -16.75
N GLN A 60 -16.21 -2.26 -16.28
CA GLN A 60 -14.97 -2.24 -15.49
C GLN A 60 -15.16 -2.97 -14.17
N TRP A 61 -14.44 -4.09 -14.01
CA TRP A 61 -14.61 -5.01 -12.88
C TRP A 61 -14.45 -4.33 -11.51
N VAL A 62 -13.61 -3.28 -11.42
CA VAL A 62 -13.43 -2.47 -10.21
C VAL A 62 -14.73 -1.73 -9.83
N VAL A 63 -15.46 -1.20 -10.80
CA VAL A 63 -16.74 -0.51 -10.56
C VAL A 63 -17.83 -1.53 -10.21
N ARG A 64 -17.89 -2.66 -10.93
CA ARG A 64 -18.78 -3.79 -10.58
C ARG A 64 -18.56 -4.28 -9.16
N PHE A 65 -17.29 -4.45 -8.75
CA PHE A 65 -16.95 -4.81 -7.37
C PHE A 65 -17.43 -3.78 -6.34
N GLN A 66 -17.29 -2.47 -6.60
CA GLN A 66 -17.80 -1.44 -5.69
C GLN A 66 -19.33 -1.39 -5.65
N ASN A 67 -20.02 -1.61 -6.77
CA ASN A 67 -21.48 -1.75 -6.82
C ASN A 67 -21.93 -2.94 -5.97
N LEU A 68 -21.36 -4.12 -6.21
CA LEU A 68 -21.65 -5.35 -5.47
C LEU A 68 -21.33 -5.22 -3.97
N LYS A 69 -20.27 -4.50 -3.61
CA LYS A 69 -19.92 -4.22 -2.20
C LYS A 69 -20.95 -3.31 -1.52
N LYS A 70 -21.49 -2.28 -2.20
CA LYS A 70 -22.60 -1.46 -1.68
C LYS A 70 -23.87 -2.31 -1.49
N ILE A 71 -24.22 -3.10 -2.50
CA ILE A 71 -25.38 -4.01 -2.48
C ILE A 71 -25.29 -4.98 -1.30
N HIS A 72 -24.15 -5.67 -1.16
CA HIS A 72 -23.93 -6.60 -0.06
C HIS A 72 -23.96 -5.92 1.32
N LYS A 73 -23.34 -4.72 1.46
CA LYS A 73 -23.43 -3.93 2.70
C LYS A 73 -24.89 -3.61 3.05
N ALA A 74 -25.66 -3.10 2.10
CA ALA A 74 -27.05 -2.72 2.33
C ALA A 74 -27.94 -3.93 2.65
N VAL A 75 -27.75 -5.06 1.95
CA VAL A 75 -28.43 -6.32 2.25
C VAL A 75 -28.12 -6.81 3.66
N VAL A 76 -26.84 -6.88 4.05
CA VAL A 76 -26.43 -7.28 5.41
C VAL A 76 -26.99 -6.34 6.47
N HIS A 77 -27.03 -5.03 6.21
CA HIS A 77 -27.63 -4.04 7.11
C HIS A 77 -29.15 -4.28 7.27
N TYR A 78 -29.87 -4.59 6.19
CA TYR A 78 -31.30 -4.92 6.23
C TYR A 78 -31.58 -6.16 7.09
N TYR A 79 -30.77 -7.21 6.95
CA TYR A 79 -30.82 -8.38 7.84
C TYR A 79 -30.69 -7.96 9.31
N THR A 80 -29.63 -7.25 9.67
CA THR A 80 -29.34 -6.91 11.08
C THR A 80 -30.28 -5.88 11.69
N SER A 81 -30.81 -4.94 10.90
CA SER A 81 -31.45 -3.73 11.41
C SER A 81 -32.93 -3.58 11.07
N THR A 82 -33.43 -4.30 10.05
CA THR A 82 -34.86 -4.34 9.71
C THR A 82 -35.48 -5.70 10.00
N LEU A 83 -34.75 -6.79 9.74
CA LEU A 83 -35.23 -8.16 9.95
C LEU A 83 -34.86 -8.72 11.33
N GLY A 84 -33.93 -8.08 12.05
CA GLY A 84 -33.44 -8.53 13.37
C GLY A 84 -32.65 -9.85 13.33
N LEU A 85 -32.20 -10.28 12.14
CA LEU A 85 -31.53 -11.56 11.90
C LEU A 85 -30.03 -11.36 11.63
N ARG A 86 -29.22 -12.34 12.04
CA ARG A 86 -27.82 -12.40 11.68
C ARG A 86 -27.69 -12.77 10.20
N ALA A 87 -27.11 -11.89 9.38
CA ALA A 87 -26.86 -12.21 7.97
C ALA A 87 -25.96 -13.47 7.85
N PRO A 88 -26.25 -14.43 6.95
CA PRO A 88 -25.51 -15.70 6.86
C PRO A 88 -24.00 -15.54 6.59
N THR A 89 -23.18 -15.59 7.66
CA THR A 89 -21.73 -15.39 7.59
C THR A 89 -20.93 -16.62 7.16
N SER A 90 -21.55 -17.80 7.11
CA SER A 90 -20.88 -19.04 6.67
C SER A 90 -20.41 -18.95 5.21
N SER A 91 -19.18 -19.38 4.91
CA SER A 91 -18.57 -19.34 3.57
C SER A 91 -19.40 -20.09 2.50
N LYS A 92 -20.24 -21.04 2.93
CA LYS A 92 -21.21 -21.76 2.10
C LYS A 92 -22.29 -20.84 1.51
N TYR A 93 -22.65 -19.75 2.20
CA TYR A 93 -23.76 -18.86 1.88
C TYR A 93 -23.32 -17.42 1.57
N ALA A 94 -22.23 -16.95 2.18
CA ALA A 94 -21.59 -15.68 1.83
C ALA A 94 -21.06 -15.69 0.37
N PRO A 95 -21.43 -14.72 -0.48
CA PRO A 95 -20.97 -14.64 -1.87
C PRO A 95 -19.58 -14.00 -2.00
N ASP A 96 -18.68 -14.62 -2.78
CA ASP A 96 -17.42 -13.96 -3.15
C ASP A 96 -17.66 -12.88 -4.23
N LEU A 97 -17.73 -11.63 -3.78
CA LEU A 97 -17.93 -10.46 -4.62
C LEU A 97 -16.78 -10.19 -5.59
N LEU A 98 -15.55 -10.64 -5.31
CA LEU A 98 -14.42 -10.52 -6.24
C LEU A 98 -14.57 -11.52 -7.40
N ALA A 99 -14.95 -12.76 -7.10
CA ALA A 99 -15.22 -13.77 -8.11
C ALA A 99 -16.41 -13.41 -9.03
N ILE A 100 -17.46 -12.75 -8.48
CA ILE A 100 -18.54 -12.21 -9.31
C ILE A 100 -17.99 -11.09 -10.23
N ALA A 101 -17.31 -10.09 -9.66
CA ALA A 101 -16.91 -8.89 -10.39
C ALA A 101 -15.82 -9.14 -11.45
N ARG A 102 -14.84 -10.01 -11.15
CA ARG A 102 -13.67 -10.28 -12.00
C ARG A 102 -13.86 -11.45 -12.95
N GLU A 103 -14.53 -12.51 -12.50
CA GLU A 103 -14.60 -13.79 -13.22
C GLU A 103 -16.02 -14.13 -13.71
N GLY A 104 -17.03 -13.35 -13.34
CA GLY A 104 -18.43 -13.63 -13.70
C GLY A 104 -18.97 -14.91 -13.05
N SER A 105 -18.43 -15.30 -11.88
CA SER A 105 -18.71 -16.60 -11.26
C SER A 105 -20.19 -16.79 -10.93
N HIS A 106 -20.85 -17.63 -11.72
CA HIS A 106 -22.29 -17.89 -11.62
C HIS A 106 -22.69 -18.49 -10.26
N ARG A 107 -21.82 -19.32 -9.65
CA ARG A 107 -22.08 -19.95 -8.35
C ARG A 107 -22.15 -18.92 -7.22
N GLU A 108 -21.26 -17.94 -7.23
CA GLU A 108 -21.21 -16.88 -6.22
C GLU A 108 -22.33 -15.85 -6.45
N LEU A 109 -22.69 -15.59 -7.73
CA LEU A 109 -23.82 -14.76 -8.08
C LEU A 109 -25.17 -15.41 -7.68
N VAL A 110 -25.31 -16.73 -7.80
CA VAL A 110 -26.45 -17.48 -7.22
C VAL A 110 -26.57 -17.25 -5.72
N LYS A 111 -25.47 -17.33 -4.94
CA LYS A 111 -25.50 -17.04 -3.50
C LYS A 111 -26.01 -15.63 -3.20
N LEU A 112 -25.53 -14.62 -3.93
CA LEU A 112 -25.96 -13.24 -3.76
C LEU A 112 -27.46 -13.06 -4.04
N VAL A 113 -27.98 -13.67 -5.11
CA VAL A 113 -29.41 -13.61 -5.43
C VAL A 113 -30.25 -14.38 -4.40
N LYS A 114 -29.76 -15.50 -3.84
CA LYS A 114 -30.45 -16.21 -2.74
C LYS A 114 -30.69 -15.32 -1.52
N LEU A 115 -29.71 -14.51 -1.12
CA LEU A 115 -29.87 -13.53 -0.02
C LEU A 115 -30.97 -12.50 -0.34
N VAL A 116 -31.05 -12.03 -1.60
CA VAL A 116 -32.08 -11.07 -2.05
C VAL A 116 -33.47 -11.70 -2.10
N VAL A 117 -33.60 -12.99 -2.45
CA VAL A 117 -34.88 -13.73 -2.36
C VAL A 117 -35.39 -13.79 -0.93
N ILE A 118 -34.52 -14.04 0.06
CA ILE A 118 -34.92 -14.08 1.48
C ILE A 118 -35.35 -12.70 1.95
N VAL A 119 -34.58 -11.65 1.62
CA VAL A 119 -34.95 -10.25 1.90
C VAL A 119 -36.33 -9.92 1.31
N ALA A 120 -36.63 -10.36 0.09
CA ALA A 120 -37.93 -10.19 -0.53
C ALA A 120 -39.07 -10.92 0.21
N VAL A 121 -38.83 -12.18 0.62
CA VAL A 121 -39.81 -13.06 1.30
C VAL A 121 -39.99 -12.70 2.80
N GLN A 122 -39.04 -12.02 3.42
CA GLN A 122 -39.13 -11.54 4.81
C GLN A 122 -39.55 -10.06 4.93
N SER A 123 -39.48 -9.28 3.85
CA SER A 123 -39.92 -7.87 3.83
C SER A 123 -41.38 -7.67 4.24
N GLU A 124 -41.75 -6.43 4.61
CA GLU A 124 -43.15 -6.04 4.90
C GLU A 124 -44.12 -6.41 3.75
N ARG A 125 -43.63 -6.44 2.50
CA ARG A 125 -44.40 -6.72 1.29
C ARG A 125 -44.43 -8.20 0.90
N ARG A 126 -43.91 -9.10 1.75
CA ARG A 126 -43.73 -10.55 1.50
C ARG A 126 -44.85 -11.24 0.73
N GLU A 127 -46.12 -10.91 1.00
CA GLU A 127 -47.28 -11.53 0.33
C GLU A 127 -47.26 -11.31 -1.19
N GLN A 128 -46.81 -10.15 -1.65
CA GLN A 128 -46.67 -9.83 -3.07
C GLN A 128 -45.56 -10.67 -3.72
N TYR A 129 -44.47 -10.89 -2.98
CA TYR A 129 -43.30 -11.67 -3.42
C TYR A 129 -43.58 -13.17 -3.44
N ILE A 130 -44.28 -13.68 -2.43
CA ILE A 130 -44.79 -15.06 -2.37
C ILE A 130 -45.80 -15.29 -3.51
N THR A 131 -46.72 -14.35 -3.76
CA THR A 131 -47.67 -14.42 -4.88
C THR A 131 -46.98 -14.34 -6.25
N LYS A 132 -45.84 -13.65 -6.38
CA LYS A 132 -44.98 -13.71 -7.59
C LYS A 132 -44.38 -15.13 -7.73
N ILE A 133 -43.79 -15.70 -6.66
CA ILE A 133 -43.20 -17.05 -6.68
C ILE A 133 -44.24 -18.12 -7.08
N GLN A 134 -45.47 -18.05 -6.55
CA GLN A 134 -46.57 -18.98 -6.86
C GLN A 134 -47.06 -18.94 -8.34
N LYS A 135 -46.60 -17.97 -9.15
CA LYS A 135 -46.91 -17.88 -10.59
C LYS A 135 -45.83 -18.52 -11.48
N LEU A 136 -44.72 -18.98 -10.92
CA LEU A 136 -43.63 -19.65 -11.64
C LEU A 136 -43.98 -21.11 -11.99
N SER A 137 -43.13 -21.78 -12.78
CA SER A 137 -43.27 -23.21 -13.08
C SER A 137 -43.21 -24.06 -11.81
N SER A 138 -43.86 -25.23 -11.79
CA SER A 138 -43.81 -26.16 -10.64
C SER A 138 -42.37 -26.57 -10.27
N THR A 139 -41.46 -26.62 -11.24
CA THR A 139 -40.03 -26.89 -11.01
C THR A 139 -39.36 -25.71 -10.32
N SER A 140 -39.52 -24.50 -10.88
CA SER A 140 -38.94 -23.26 -10.33
C SER A 140 -39.49 -22.95 -8.92
N GLN A 141 -40.77 -23.23 -8.67
CA GLN A 141 -41.39 -23.16 -7.33
C GLN A 141 -40.73 -24.13 -6.34
N THR A 142 -40.50 -25.39 -6.74
CA THR A 142 -39.90 -26.41 -5.87
C THR A 142 -38.46 -26.04 -5.50
N GLU A 143 -37.65 -25.61 -6.47
CA GLU A 143 -36.27 -25.17 -6.23
C GLU A 143 -36.21 -23.93 -5.33
N LEU A 144 -37.08 -22.94 -5.53
CA LEU A 144 -37.14 -21.74 -4.67
C LEU A 144 -37.62 -22.06 -3.25
N MET A 145 -38.59 -22.97 -3.09
CA MET A 145 -39.02 -23.47 -1.78
C MET A 145 -37.88 -24.19 -1.05
N LEU A 146 -37.11 -25.04 -1.74
CA LEU A 146 -35.92 -25.69 -1.18
C LEU A 146 -34.84 -24.67 -0.79
N VAL A 147 -34.62 -23.64 -1.61
CA VAL A 147 -33.68 -22.54 -1.30
C VAL A 147 -34.09 -21.76 -0.05
N ILE A 148 -35.36 -21.39 0.07
CA ILE A 148 -35.89 -20.67 1.24
C ILE A 148 -35.76 -21.55 2.47
N ASN A 149 -36.24 -22.80 2.42
CA ASN A 149 -36.18 -23.73 3.55
C ASN A 149 -34.73 -24.04 3.96
N GLN A 150 -33.80 -24.20 3.03
CA GLN A 150 -32.38 -24.43 3.32
C GLN A 150 -31.77 -23.28 4.12
N MET A 151 -32.07 -22.04 3.73
CA MET A 151 -31.48 -20.85 4.35
C MET A 151 -32.14 -20.54 5.70
N MET A 152 -33.47 -20.66 5.78
CA MET A 152 -34.25 -20.50 7.02
C MET A 152 -33.92 -21.55 8.10
N SER A 153 -33.38 -22.72 7.72
CA SER A 153 -33.05 -23.79 8.67
C SER A 153 -31.57 -23.80 9.10
N SER A 154 -30.65 -23.23 8.32
CA SER A 154 -29.24 -23.11 8.75
C SER A 154 -29.04 -22.16 9.92
N ASP A 155 -29.84 -21.08 10.00
CA ASP A 155 -29.78 -20.11 11.11
C ASP A 155 -30.14 -20.74 12.47
N ALA A 156 -30.71 -21.96 12.49
CA ALA A 156 -31.05 -22.73 13.67
C ALA A 156 -30.12 -23.94 13.95
N GLN A 157 -29.04 -24.12 13.18
CA GLN A 157 -28.07 -25.21 13.39
C GLN A 157 -26.61 -24.76 13.57
N ASP A 158 -26.21 -23.60 13.02
CA ASP A 158 -24.83 -23.10 13.15
C ASP A 158 -24.47 -22.65 14.60
N ASP A 159 -25.44 -22.62 15.52
CA ASP A 159 -25.26 -22.34 16.97
C ASP A 159 -24.60 -23.51 17.75
N ALA A 160 -24.68 -24.73 17.22
CA ALA A 160 -24.37 -25.96 17.97
C ALA A 160 -22.93 -26.49 17.83
N GLY A 161 -22.07 -25.88 17.01
CA GLY A 161 -20.65 -26.26 16.99
C GLY A 161 -19.79 -25.83 15.81
N ASP A 162 -19.06 -24.72 15.97
CA ASP A 162 -17.67 -24.63 15.50
C ASP A 162 -16.82 -23.79 16.48
N ASN A 163 -16.27 -24.45 17.50
CA ASN A 163 -15.31 -23.85 18.44
C ASN A 163 -13.92 -24.45 18.23
N SER A 164 -13.35 -24.29 17.03
CA SER A 164 -11.95 -24.64 16.77
C SER A 164 -11.24 -23.75 15.74
N MET A 165 -10.15 -23.12 16.19
CA MET A 165 -9.04 -22.65 15.35
C MET A 165 -9.26 -21.48 14.35
N GLU A 166 -9.63 -20.34 14.93
CA GLU A 166 -8.82 -19.11 14.81
C GLU A 166 -8.51 -18.52 13.40
N ARG A 167 -9.32 -17.53 12.96
CA ARG A 167 -8.81 -16.40 12.16
C ARG A 167 -9.51 -15.04 12.36
N HIS A 168 -9.32 -14.49 13.56
CA HIS A 168 -8.95 -13.07 13.74
C HIS A 168 -9.92 -11.97 13.26
N VAL A 169 -11.08 -11.83 13.94
CA VAL A 169 -11.71 -10.51 14.18
C VAL A 169 -11.99 -10.39 15.68
N SER A 170 -11.40 -9.38 16.33
CA SER A 170 -11.55 -9.14 17.77
C SER A 170 -12.76 -8.24 18.04
N TYR A 171 -13.90 -8.86 18.35
CA TYR A 171 -14.89 -8.27 19.26
C TYR A 171 -15.00 -9.18 20.49
N THR A 172 -15.29 -8.60 21.65
CA THR A 172 -14.90 -9.20 22.94
C THR A 172 -16.00 -10.05 23.57
N SER A 173 -15.62 -11.22 24.09
CA SER A 173 -16.47 -12.05 24.96
C SER A 173 -17.03 -11.27 26.17
N GLU A 174 -16.39 -10.18 26.59
CA GLU A 174 -16.93 -9.26 27.61
C GLU A 174 -18.28 -8.62 27.20
N THR A 175 -18.57 -8.44 25.90
CA THR A 175 -19.89 -7.94 25.47
C THR A 175 -20.99 -9.00 25.56
N GLU A 176 -20.66 -10.25 25.24
CA GLU A 176 -21.60 -11.37 25.36
C GLU A 176 -21.92 -11.64 26.84
N PHE A 177 -20.90 -11.69 27.72
CA PHE A 177 -21.11 -11.89 29.14
C PHE A 177 -21.92 -10.77 29.81
N ARG A 178 -21.73 -9.50 29.39
CA ARG A 178 -22.54 -8.37 29.86
C ARG A 178 -23.98 -8.40 29.35
N MET A 179 -24.22 -8.88 28.12
CA MET A 179 -25.57 -9.06 27.62
C MET A 179 -26.28 -10.23 28.32
N GLU A 180 -25.59 -11.34 28.59
CA GLU A 180 -26.13 -12.47 29.36
C GLU A 180 -26.47 -12.07 30.80
N GLU A 181 -25.61 -11.28 31.46
CA GLU A 181 -25.83 -10.73 32.80
C GLU A 181 -27.03 -9.77 32.83
N GLU A 182 -27.14 -8.84 31.89
CA GLU A 182 -28.26 -7.88 31.84
C GLU A 182 -29.58 -8.56 31.38
N ILE A 183 -29.55 -9.57 30.49
CA ILE A 183 -30.72 -10.39 30.17
C ILE A 183 -31.19 -11.16 31.40
N SER A 184 -30.27 -11.80 32.13
CA SER A 184 -30.59 -12.51 33.38
C SER A 184 -31.23 -11.57 34.40
N ARG A 185 -30.66 -10.36 34.54
CA ARG A 185 -31.18 -9.30 35.42
C ARG A 185 -32.59 -8.86 35.01
N LEU A 186 -32.80 -8.50 33.75
CA LEU A 186 -34.10 -8.09 33.21
C LEU A 186 -35.16 -9.20 33.33
N VAL A 187 -34.78 -10.47 33.22
CA VAL A 187 -35.67 -11.61 33.50
C VAL A 187 -36.06 -11.64 34.98
N THR A 188 -35.11 -11.51 35.92
CA THR A 188 -35.43 -11.47 37.36
C THR A 188 -36.26 -10.24 37.77
N GLU A 189 -36.07 -9.11 37.10
CA GLU A 189 -36.88 -7.90 37.31
C GLU A 189 -38.28 -8.05 36.72
N ARG A 190 -38.43 -8.71 35.55
CA ARG A 190 -39.76 -9.07 35.01
C ARG A 190 -40.50 -10.00 35.96
N GLU A 191 -39.83 -11.03 36.50
CA GLU A 191 -40.45 -11.98 37.44
C GLU A 191 -40.78 -11.36 38.80
N SER A 192 -40.00 -10.38 39.28
CA SER A 192 -40.36 -9.64 40.51
C SER A 192 -41.58 -8.73 40.27
N LEU A 193 -41.61 -8.00 39.15
CA LEU A 193 -42.75 -7.14 38.76
C LEU A 193 -44.02 -7.96 38.47
N GLU A 194 -43.91 -9.14 37.86
CA GLU A 194 -45.03 -10.08 37.69
C GLU A 194 -45.57 -10.58 39.03
N ASN A 195 -44.68 -10.87 40.00
CA ASN A 195 -45.09 -11.25 41.36
C ASN A 195 -45.67 -10.08 42.17
N GLU A 196 -45.16 -8.85 42.02
CA GLU A 196 -45.74 -7.66 42.65
C GLU A 196 -47.10 -7.32 42.05
N HIS A 197 -47.25 -7.36 40.73
CA HIS A 197 -48.53 -7.17 40.05
C HIS A 197 -49.56 -8.22 40.52
N LYS A 198 -49.16 -9.50 40.58
CA LYS A 198 -50.00 -10.58 41.11
C LYS A 198 -50.40 -10.34 42.57
N GLN A 199 -49.47 -9.95 43.44
CA GLN A 199 -49.78 -9.60 44.83
C GLN A 199 -50.70 -8.39 44.94
N LEU A 200 -50.57 -7.39 44.06
CA LEU A 200 -51.43 -6.22 44.04
C LEU A 200 -52.85 -6.59 43.60
N MET A 201 -52.99 -7.46 42.59
CA MET A 201 -54.30 -8.01 42.17
C MET A 201 -54.93 -8.91 43.24
N ASP A 202 -54.16 -9.71 43.96
CA ASP A 202 -54.62 -10.49 45.12
C ASP A 202 -55.08 -9.60 46.27
N ARG A 203 -54.46 -8.43 46.48
CA ARG A 203 -54.90 -7.43 47.47
C ARG A 203 -56.14 -6.69 47.00
N PHE A 204 -56.21 -6.32 45.72
CA PHE A 204 -57.36 -5.62 45.13
C PHE A 204 -58.61 -6.49 45.17
N THR A 205 -58.53 -7.75 44.76
CA THR A 205 -59.68 -8.69 44.80
C THR A 205 -60.16 -8.96 46.22
N LYS A 206 -59.26 -9.12 47.20
CA LYS A 206 -59.62 -9.24 48.62
C LYS A 206 -60.29 -7.96 49.16
N SER A 207 -59.74 -6.79 48.83
CA SER A 207 -60.33 -5.51 49.22
C SER A 207 -61.70 -5.28 48.59
N GLN A 208 -61.88 -5.66 47.33
CA GLN A 208 -63.16 -5.61 46.63
C GLN A 208 -64.19 -6.54 47.29
N ALA A 209 -63.82 -7.79 47.58
CA ALA A 209 -64.68 -8.72 48.31
C ALA A 209 -65.12 -8.14 49.66
N THR A 210 -64.19 -7.61 50.48
CA THR A 210 -64.56 -6.98 51.75
C THR A 210 -65.42 -5.73 51.60
N ASN A 211 -65.31 -4.98 50.49
CA ASN A 211 -66.20 -3.85 50.22
C ASN A 211 -67.62 -4.31 49.85
N ASP A 212 -67.74 -5.39 49.08
CA ASP A 212 -69.05 -5.95 48.69
C ASP A 212 -69.73 -6.69 49.85
N ASP A 213 -68.96 -7.34 50.74
CA ASP A 213 -69.44 -7.87 52.02
C ASP A 213 -69.96 -6.74 52.94
N LEU A 214 -69.19 -5.66 53.13
CA LEU A 214 -69.60 -4.50 53.92
C LEU A 214 -70.83 -3.79 53.33
N ARG A 215 -70.97 -3.75 51.99
CA ARG A 215 -72.18 -3.25 51.32
C ARG A 215 -73.39 -4.12 51.63
N ALA A 216 -73.24 -5.45 51.61
CA ALA A 216 -74.31 -6.38 51.99
C ALA A 216 -74.68 -6.25 53.47
N GLU A 217 -73.71 -6.05 54.37
CA GLU A 217 -73.99 -5.79 55.79
C GLU A 217 -74.70 -4.44 56.00
N ILE A 218 -74.28 -3.37 55.32
CA ILE A 218 -74.97 -2.07 55.35
C ILE A 218 -76.41 -2.20 54.85
N GLN A 219 -76.65 -2.95 53.77
CA GLN A 219 -77.99 -3.23 53.26
C GLN A 219 -78.85 -3.94 54.32
N LEU A 220 -78.33 -5.03 54.90
CA LEU A 220 -79.04 -5.80 55.95
C LEU A 220 -79.28 -4.99 57.23
N LEU A 221 -78.39 -4.06 57.59
CA LEU A 221 -78.57 -3.15 58.72
C LEU A 221 -79.59 -2.05 58.43
N GLN A 222 -79.65 -1.54 57.20
CA GLN A 222 -80.71 -0.62 56.75
C GLN A 222 -82.07 -1.30 56.75
N ASP A 223 -82.18 -2.50 56.18
CA ASP A 223 -83.41 -3.29 56.16
C ASP A 223 -83.89 -3.57 57.60
N ARG A 224 -83.00 -4.06 58.49
CA ARG A 224 -83.32 -4.25 59.93
C ARG A 224 -83.68 -2.96 60.68
N LEU A 225 -83.16 -1.80 60.26
CA LEU A 225 -83.57 -0.50 60.81
C LEU A 225 -85.00 -0.13 60.36
N THR A 226 -85.35 -0.40 59.10
CA THR A 226 -86.73 -0.18 58.61
C THR A 226 -87.75 -1.13 59.26
N GLU A 227 -87.40 -2.39 59.51
CA GLU A 227 -88.24 -3.32 60.27
C GLU A 227 -88.37 -2.90 61.74
N ARG A 228 -87.26 -2.57 62.41
CA ARG A 228 -87.24 -2.25 63.84
C ARG A 228 -87.93 -0.93 64.19
N ALA A 229 -88.10 -0.03 63.21
CA ALA A 229 -88.85 1.22 63.38
C ALA A 229 -90.34 1.03 63.77
N VAL A 230 -90.89 -0.18 63.65
CA VAL A 230 -92.32 -0.46 63.86
C VAL A 230 -92.68 -0.88 65.29
N THR A 231 -91.71 -1.24 66.16
CA THR A 231 -92.04 -1.84 67.49
C THR A 231 -91.26 -1.31 68.70
N SER A 232 -92.01 -1.20 69.81
CA SER A 232 -91.61 -1.05 71.22
C SER A 232 -90.90 0.24 71.66
N THR A 233 -91.71 1.23 72.06
CA THR A 233 -91.35 2.16 73.14
C THR A 233 -91.21 1.39 74.46
N GLY A 234 -90.03 1.40 75.10
CA GLY A 234 -89.86 0.81 76.44
C GLY A 234 -88.42 0.58 76.88
N GLN A 235 -87.95 1.35 77.87
CA GLN A 235 -86.63 1.21 78.47
C GLN A 235 -86.55 -0.06 79.35
N SER A 236 -85.94 -1.13 78.84
CA SER A 236 -85.67 -2.34 79.64
C SER A 236 -84.60 -3.22 78.99
N LYS A 237 -83.49 -3.46 79.71
CA LYS A 237 -82.33 -4.34 79.43
C LYS A 237 -81.62 -4.22 78.07
N ALA A 238 -82.33 -4.10 76.95
CA ALA A 238 -81.78 -3.87 75.63
C ALA A 238 -80.91 -2.59 75.60
N ASP A 239 -81.34 -1.49 76.26
CA ASP A 239 -80.52 -0.28 76.41
C ASP A 239 -79.16 -0.58 77.09
N MET A 240 -79.14 -1.40 78.13
CA MET A 240 -77.90 -1.77 78.83
C MET A 240 -77.02 -2.69 78.00
N VAL A 241 -77.60 -3.59 77.20
CA VAL A 241 -76.84 -4.42 76.24
C VAL A 241 -76.30 -3.56 75.10
N LEU A 242 -77.07 -2.60 74.60
CA LEU A 242 -76.62 -1.63 73.59
C LEU A 242 -75.53 -0.71 74.14
N GLN A 243 -75.61 -0.29 75.40
CA GLN A 243 -74.54 0.46 76.07
C GLN A 243 -73.25 -0.36 76.15
N ILE A 244 -73.32 -1.61 76.63
CA ILE A 244 -72.15 -2.51 76.70
C ILE A 244 -71.58 -2.79 75.29
N GLN A 245 -72.44 -2.92 74.26
CA GLN A 245 -72.00 -3.07 72.87
C GLN A 245 -71.38 -1.78 72.31
N LEU A 246 -71.88 -0.60 72.68
CA LEU A 246 -71.31 0.69 72.32
C LEU A 246 -69.94 0.88 72.98
N ASP A 247 -69.83 0.59 74.28
CA ASP A 247 -68.59 0.70 75.05
C ASP A 247 -67.53 -0.30 74.50
N GLN A 248 -67.94 -1.52 74.12
CA GLN A 248 -67.08 -2.50 73.46
C GLN A 248 -66.64 -2.04 72.06
N LEU A 249 -67.56 -1.52 71.24
CA LEU A 249 -67.24 -0.98 69.92
C LEU A 249 -66.31 0.25 70.01
N GLN A 250 -66.50 1.12 71.01
CA GLN A 250 -65.58 2.23 71.28
C GLN A 250 -64.20 1.72 71.68
N ALA A 251 -64.12 0.71 72.56
CA ALA A 251 -62.85 0.10 72.95
C ALA A 251 -62.14 -0.61 71.78
N ASP A 252 -62.88 -1.21 70.85
CA ASP A 252 -62.31 -1.85 69.66
C ASP A 252 -61.93 -0.83 68.58
N VAL A 253 -62.70 0.25 68.40
CA VAL A 253 -62.30 1.41 67.58
C VAL A 253 -61.00 2.02 68.11
N HIS A 254 -60.88 2.25 69.41
CA HIS A 254 -59.68 2.87 69.99
C HIS A 254 -58.44 1.98 69.82
N LYS A 255 -58.58 0.65 69.93
CA LYS A 255 -57.50 -0.30 69.56
C LYS A 255 -57.16 -0.23 68.07
N MET A 256 -58.15 -0.06 67.18
CA MET A 256 -57.88 0.12 65.75
C MET A 256 -57.12 1.43 65.51
N GLU A 257 -57.52 2.54 66.14
CA GLU A 257 -56.79 3.81 66.12
C GLU A 257 -55.33 3.67 66.60
N ASP A 258 -55.09 3.00 67.73
CA ASP A 258 -53.74 2.69 68.23
C ASP A 258 -52.93 1.88 67.20
N THR A 259 -53.50 0.81 66.63
CA THR A 259 -52.80 0.01 65.62
C THR A 259 -52.59 0.75 64.30
N ILE A 260 -53.45 1.71 63.94
CA ILE A 260 -53.26 2.61 62.80
C ILE A 260 -52.10 3.56 63.11
N GLY A 261 -51.99 4.12 64.31
CA GLY A 261 -50.84 4.92 64.74
C GLY A 261 -49.52 4.14 64.70
N GLU A 262 -49.51 2.87 65.10
CA GLU A 262 -48.34 1.98 64.92
C GLU A 262 -48.04 1.69 63.44
N ARG A 263 -49.06 1.51 62.60
CA ARG A 263 -48.87 1.34 61.15
C ARG A 263 -48.31 2.62 60.52
N ASP A 264 -48.86 3.79 60.82
CA ASP A 264 -48.41 5.07 60.25
C ASP A 264 -46.99 5.43 60.68
N THR A 265 -46.60 5.16 61.94
CA THR A 265 -45.22 5.34 62.39
C THR A 265 -44.25 4.34 61.73
N THR A 266 -44.67 3.09 61.48
CA THR A 266 -43.86 2.13 60.70
C THR A 266 -43.80 2.48 59.20
N ILE A 267 -44.86 3.04 58.61
CA ILE A 267 -44.86 3.55 57.23
C ILE A 267 -43.91 4.76 57.12
N SER A 268 -44.01 5.72 58.05
CA SER A 268 -43.15 6.90 58.10
C SER A 268 -41.66 6.54 58.23
N THR A 269 -41.31 5.61 59.11
CA THR A 269 -39.92 5.12 59.22
C THR A 269 -39.47 4.41 57.94
N ASN A 270 -40.28 3.53 57.36
CA ASN A 270 -39.99 2.88 56.07
C ASN A 270 -39.79 3.91 54.94
N GLU A 271 -40.63 4.94 54.83
CA GLU A 271 -40.43 6.04 53.89
C GLU A 271 -39.07 6.74 54.06
N THR A 272 -38.64 7.01 55.30
CA THR A 272 -37.32 7.62 55.53
C THR A 272 -36.17 6.69 55.12
N THR A 273 -36.30 5.37 55.33
CA THR A 273 -35.29 4.41 54.86
C THR A 273 -35.25 4.34 53.33
N ILE A 274 -36.40 4.30 52.65
CA ILE A 274 -36.50 4.34 51.18
C ILE A 274 -35.89 5.64 50.63
N LYS A 275 -36.22 6.79 51.21
CA LYS A 275 -35.64 8.10 50.82
C LYS A 275 -34.12 8.14 51.00
N ASN A 276 -33.57 7.47 52.01
CA ASN A 276 -32.12 7.37 52.22
C ASN A 276 -31.44 6.34 51.31
N LEU A 277 -32.10 5.21 51.00
CA LEU A 277 -31.62 4.21 50.04
C LEU A 277 -31.60 4.78 48.62
N ASN A 278 -32.65 5.49 48.20
CA ASN A 278 -32.71 6.14 46.88
C ASN A 278 -31.59 7.17 46.71
N ARG A 279 -31.33 8.01 47.72
CA ARG A 279 -30.15 8.90 47.73
C ARG A 279 -28.84 8.13 47.60
N LYS A 280 -28.72 6.98 48.27
CA LYS A 280 -27.52 6.15 48.18
C LYS A 280 -27.36 5.48 46.81
N ILE A 281 -28.46 5.15 46.14
CA ILE A 281 -28.48 4.68 44.75
C ILE A 281 -28.04 5.82 43.82
N GLU A 282 -28.59 7.03 43.94
CA GLU A 282 -28.14 8.20 43.16
C GLU A 282 -26.64 8.47 43.31
N ASP A 283 -26.10 8.39 44.53
CA ASP A 283 -24.66 8.60 44.75
C ASP A 283 -23.81 7.46 44.18
N LEU A 284 -24.32 6.22 44.18
CA LEU A 284 -23.64 5.08 43.57
C LEU A 284 -23.66 5.15 42.03
N THR A 285 -24.77 5.58 41.42
CA THR A 285 -24.83 5.82 39.97
C THR A 285 -23.87 6.95 39.58
N ARG A 286 -23.87 8.08 40.32
CA ARG A 286 -22.89 9.16 40.11
C ARG A 286 -21.43 8.68 40.18
N THR A 287 -21.10 7.74 41.07
CA THR A 287 -19.74 7.16 41.09
C THR A 287 -19.50 6.16 39.97
N SER A 288 -20.53 5.44 39.50
CA SER A 288 -20.44 4.58 38.32
C SER A 288 -20.15 5.40 37.06
N ASP A 289 -20.92 6.48 36.82
CA ASP A 289 -20.73 7.41 35.70
C ASP A 289 -19.31 8.02 35.68
N LEU A 290 -18.72 8.21 36.87
CA LEU A 290 -17.36 8.73 37.02
C LEU A 290 -16.30 7.66 36.72
N VAL A 291 -16.53 6.41 37.15
CA VAL A 291 -15.65 5.27 36.84
C VAL A 291 -15.66 4.95 35.34
N GLU A 292 -16.81 5.09 34.67
CA GLU A 292 -16.93 4.91 33.22
C GLU A 292 -16.16 6.00 32.46
N LYS A 293 -16.33 7.28 32.82
CA LYS A 293 -15.54 8.38 32.23
C LYS A 293 -14.03 8.23 32.46
N LEU A 294 -13.63 7.77 33.64
CA LEU A 294 -12.22 7.47 33.94
C LEU A 294 -11.70 6.24 33.17
N LYS A 295 -12.57 5.31 32.77
CA LYS A 295 -12.23 4.20 31.86
C LYS A 295 -12.01 4.72 30.44
N ASP A 296 -12.87 5.61 29.93
CA ASP A 296 -12.71 6.24 28.62
C ASP A 296 -11.45 7.11 28.54
N GLU A 297 -11.17 7.92 29.56
CA GLU A 297 -9.92 8.68 29.69
C GLU A 297 -8.69 7.76 29.75
N LEU A 298 -8.79 6.59 30.40
CA LEU A 298 -7.73 5.60 30.45
C LEU A 298 -7.53 4.88 29.11
N ASP A 299 -8.60 4.52 28.40
CA ASP A 299 -8.52 3.78 27.14
C ASP A 299 -8.10 4.70 25.96
N THR A 300 -8.52 5.96 25.96
CA THR A 300 -7.95 6.99 25.07
C THR A 300 -6.47 7.24 25.39
N SER A 301 -6.08 7.27 26.66
CA SER A 301 -4.66 7.37 27.07
C SER A 301 -3.83 6.15 26.67
N LYS A 302 -4.39 4.93 26.70
CA LYS A 302 -3.73 3.73 26.15
C LYS A 302 -3.51 3.87 24.64
N HIS A 303 -4.49 4.39 23.90
CA HIS A 303 -4.38 4.58 22.46
C HIS A 303 -3.32 5.62 22.08
N THR A 304 -3.22 6.75 22.81
CA THR A 304 -2.16 7.73 22.59
C THR A 304 -0.78 7.15 22.94
N ILE A 305 -0.65 6.40 24.04
CA ILE A 305 0.59 5.67 24.38
C ILE A 305 0.99 4.68 23.28
N GLU A 306 0.04 3.92 22.70
CA GLU A 306 0.35 2.97 21.62
C GLU A 306 0.77 3.68 20.32
N LYS A 307 0.13 4.81 19.99
CA LYS A 307 0.55 5.68 18.88
C LYS A 307 1.97 6.23 19.10
N LEU A 308 2.24 6.80 20.26
CA LEU A 308 3.56 7.33 20.62
C LEU A 308 4.63 6.23 20.60
N ARG A 309 4.30 5.00 21.01
CA ARG A 309 5.21 3.85 20.92
C ARG A 309 5.52 3.44 19.47
N LYS A 310 4.54 3.53 18.56
CA LYS A 310 4.76 3.31 17.11
C LYS A 310 5.66 4.40 16.52
N GLU A 311 5.42 5.66 16.88
CA GLU A 311 6.24 6.81 16.46
C GLU A 311 7.67 6.74 17.06
N GLN A 312 7.82 6.31 18.32
CA GLN A 312 9.10 6.05 18.98
C GLN A 312 9.90 4.94 18.30
N ASN A 313 9.26 3.83 17.90
CA ASN A 313 9.91 2.77 17.12
C ASN A 313 10.43 3.31 15.77
N VAL A 314 9.60 4.08 15.05
CA VAL A 314 10.00 4.73 13.79
C VAL A 314 11.16 5.71 14.00
N MET A 315 11.10 6.53 15.05
CA MET A 315 12.20 7.43 15.43
C MET A 315 13.48 6.65 15.81
N GLN A 316 13.37 5.49 16.45
CA GLN A 316 14.51 4.62 16.76
C GLN A 316 15.12 4.00 15.50
N HIS A 317 14.32 3.65 14.48
CA HIS A 317 14.82 3.22 13.17
C HIS A 317 15.54 4.36 12.43
N TYR A 318 14.98 5.58 12.43
CA TYR A 318 15.67 6.74 11.87
C TYR A 318 16.96 7.07 12.61
N LYS A 319 16.95 7.02 13.95
CA LYS A 319 18.14 7.21 14.79
C LYS A 319 19.23 6.19 14.45
N LYS A 320 18.91 4.89 14.40
CA LYS A 320 19.87 3.84 13.98
C LYS A 320 20.45 4.08 12.59
N LYS A 321 19.62 4.54 11.64
CA LYS A 321 20.09 4.89 10.30
C LYS A 321 21.05 6.10 10.33
N LEU A 322 20.75 7.12 11.14
CA LEU A 322 21.63 8.27 11.35
C LEU A 322 22.94 7.89 12.06
N GLU A 323 22.89 6.96 13.02
CA GLU A 323 24.07 6.41 13.71
C GLU A 323 24.97 5.60 12.78
N SER A 324 24.41 4.93 11.77
CA SER A 324 25.17 4.22 10.71
C SER A 324 25.76 5.12 9.63
N MET A 325 25.29 6.37 9.50
CA MET A 325 25.70 7.28 8.42
C MET A 325 27.19 7.67 8.52
N PRO A 326 27.75 8.05 9.69
CA PRO A 326 29.20 8.29 9.84
C PRO A 326 30.10 7.08 9.56
N GLU A 327 29.58 5.84 9.63
CA GLU A 327 30.33 4.64 9.28
C GLU A 327 30.34 4.40 7.77
N LEU A 328 29.20 4.65 7.10
CA LEU A 328 29.12 4.69 5.64
C LEU A 328 29.99 5.81 5.05
N GLU A 329 30.01 7.01 5.65
CA GLU A 329 30.88 8.12 5.26
C GLU A 329 32.36 7.76 5.40
N LYS A 330 32.77 7.11 6.50
CA LYS A 330 34.13 6.59 6.66
C LYS A 330 34.47 5.54 5.61
N ARG A 331 33.53 4.64 5.27
CA ARG A 331 33.77 3.60 4.25
C ARG A 331 33.84 4.19 2.83
N LEU A 332 33.01 5.19 2.52
CA LEU A 332 33.11 5.95 1.27
C LEU A 332 34.46 6.67 1.17
N LYS A 333 34.84 7.43 2.20
CA LYS A 333 36.13 8.13 2.23
C LYS A 333 37.33 7.16 2.10
N TYR A 334 37.27 6.00 2.74
CA TYR A 334 38.30 4.95 2.56
C TYR A 334 38.38 4.47 1.12
N LEU A 335 37.24 4.21 0.47
CA LEU A 335 37.19 3.78 -0.94
C LEU A 335 37.61 4.89 -1.91
N GLU A 336 37.36 6.16 -1.57
CA GLU A 336 37.88 7.32 -2.30
C GLU A 336 39.40 7.43 -2.15
N GLU A 337 39.94 7.29 -0.92
CA GLU A 337 41.38 7.27 -0.67
C GLU A 337 42.05 6.11 -1.43
N GLU A 338 41.51 4.89 -1.37
CA GLU A 338 41.94 3.69 -2.10
C GLU A 338 41.94 3.88 -3.62
N ASN A 339 40.87 4.47 -4.17
CA ASN A 339 40.77 4.80 -5.59
C ASN A 339 41.79 5.87 -5.99
N THR A 340 42.02 6.91 -5.17
CA THR A 340 43.09 7.88 -5.45
C THR A 340 44.49 7.28 -5.36
N THR A 341 44.73 6.27 -4.50
CA THR A 341 46.01 5.53 -4.52
C THR A 341 46.20 4.74 -5.81
N MET A 342 45.21 3.95 -6.24
CA MET A 342 45.29 3.24 -7.53
C MET A 342 45.39 4.19 -8.74
N GLN A 343 44.78 5.38 -8.69
CA GLN A 343 44.96 6.40 -9.73
C GLN A 343 46.39 6.96 -9.74
N ARG A 344 46.99 7.25 -8.57
CA ARG A 344 48.41 7.67 -8.51
C ARG A 344 49.35 6.58 -9.00
N GLU A 345 49.10 5.33 -8.64
CA GLU A 345 49.89 4.17 -9.10
C GLU A 345 49.78 3.98 -10.62
N ASN A 346 48.56 4.06 -11.18
CA ASN A 346 48.37 4.02 -12.63
C ASN A 346 49.10 5.17 -13.34
N VAL A 347 49.02 6.41 -12.83
CA VAL A 347 49.75 7.55 -13.40
C VAL A 347 51.27 7.33 -13.33
N GLN A 348 51.80 6.82 -12.21
CA GLN A 348 53.23 6.48 -12.07
C GLN A 348 53.66 5.36 -13.04
N MET A 349 52.83 4.33 -13.22
CA MET A 349 53.09 3.24 -14.17
C MET A 349 53.04 3.72 -15.63
N GLU A 350 52.06 4.57 -15.98
CA GLU A 350 52.03 5.22 -17.29
C GLU A 350 53.23 6.15 -17.49
N GLU A 351 53.67 6.89 -16.47
CA GLU A 351 54.85 7.75 -16.53
C GLU A 351 56.14 6.93 -16.68
N ALA A 352 56.26 5.77 -16.01
CA ALA A 352 57.36 4.84 -16.22
C ALA A 352 57.38 4.31 -17.67
N ILE A 353 56.22 3.93 -18.22
CA ILE A 353 56.06 3.49 -19.62
C ILE A 353 56.38 4.64 -20.61
N ARG A 354 55.95 5.87 -20.32
CA ARG A 354 56.28 7.07 -21.10
C ARG A 354 57.78 7.38 -21.05
N SER A 355 58.38 7.29 -19.87
CA SER A 355 59.80 7.57 -19.57
C SER A 355 60.77 6.47 -20.03
N ASN A 356 60.26 5.27 -20.33
CA ASN A 356 61.04 4.19 -20.95
C ASN A 356 61.50 4.59 -22.36
N THR A 357 62.63 5.30 -22.39
CA THR A 357 63.36 5.71 -23.60
C THR A 357 64.42 4.70 -23.99
N GLY A 358 64.71 3.70 -23.14
CA GLY A 358 65.59 2.58 -23.45
C GLY A 358 65.02 1.75 -24.60
N ASP A 359 63.79 1.26 -24.44
CA ASP A 359 63.15 0.43 -25.46
C ASP A 359 62.86 1.23 -26.74
N LYS A 360 62.52 2.51 -26.63
CA LYS A 360 62.34 3.40 -27.79
C LYS A 360 63.65 3.58 -28.58
N LYS A 361 64.80 3.67 -27.91
CA LYS A 361 66.13 3.70 -28.55
C LYS A 361 66.47 2.33 -29.16
N LEU A 362 66.18 1.24 -28.46
CA LEU A 362 66.46 -0.13 -28.90
C LEU A 362 65.65 -0.51 -30.14
N ILE A 363 64.34 -0.21 -30.15
CA ILE A 363 63.47 -0.31 -31.32
C ILE A 363 64.00 0.56 -32.47
N GLY A 364 64.49 1.78 -32.16
CA GLY A 364 65.15 2.65 -33.14
C GLY A 364 66.42 2.06 -33.74
N THR A 365 67.23 1.32 -32.97
CA THR A 365 68.41 0.60 -33.49
C THR A 365 68.04 -0.65 -34.29
N TYR A 366 66.99 -1.39 -33.89
CA TYR A 366 66.51 -2.54 -34.66
C TYR A 366 65.89 -2.12 -36.00
N LYS A 367 65.10 -1.03 -36.04
CA LYS A 367 64.62 -0.46 -37.31
C LYS A 367 65.79 -0.11 -38.23
N LYS A 368 66.80 0.63 -37.73
CA LYS A 368 68.04 0.91 -38.47
C LYS A 368 68.89 -0.31 -38.82
N GLN A 369 68.61 -1.51 -38.31
CA GLN A 369 69.21 -2.76 -38.79
C GLN A 369 68.37 -3.35 -39.92
N ILE A 370 67.04 -3.42 -39.74
CA ILE A 370 66.07 -3.83 -40.78
C ILE A 370 66.23 -2.96 -42.03
N ASP A 371 66.18 -1.63 -41.91
CA ASP A 371 66.34 -0.68 -43.03
C ASP A 371 67.63 -0.97 -43.84
N ARG A 372 68.73 -1.33 -43.15
CA ARG A 372 70.01 -1.65 -43.79
C ARG A 372 69.98 -3.01 -44.50
N TYR A 373 69.46 -4.05 -43.85
CA TYR A 373 69.32 -5.37 -44.47
C TYR A 373 68.35 -5.35 -45.66
N GLU A 374 67.30 -4.51 -45.62
CA GLU A 374 66.41 -4.28 -46.76
C GLU A 374 67.13 -3.58 -47.92
N THR A 375 67.96 -2.56 -47.66
CA THR A 375 68.79 -1.93 -48.71
C THR A 375 69.83 -2.89 -49.28
N GLU A 376 70.53 -3.65 -48.43
CA GLU A 376 71.54 -4.65 -48.83
C GLU A 376 70.91 -5.76 -49.68
N HIS A 377 69.75 -6.28 -49.26
CA HIS A 377 68.98 -7.25 -50.04
C HIS A 377 68.49 -6.67 -51.38
N ALA A 378 68.06 -5.41 -51.42
CA ALA A 378 67.66 -4.75 -52.66
C ALA A 378 68.84 -4.47 -53.62
N GLU A 379 70.05 -4.26 -53.10
CA GLU A 379 71.27 -4.14 -53.91
C GLU A 379 71.74 -5.51 -54.42
N LEU A 380 71.75 -6.54 -53.57
CA LEU A 380 72.03 -7.92 -53.97
C LEU A 380 71.03 -8.44 -55.02
N LEU A 381 69.76 -8.07 -54.93
CA LEU A 381 68.75 -8.43 -55.94
C LEU A 381 69.03 -7.77 -57.30
N LYS A 382 69.46 -6.50 -57.32
CA LYS A 382 69.85 -5.79 -58.56
C LYS A 382 71.12 -6.39 -59.17
N GLU A 383 72.13 -6.67 -58.35
CA GLU A 383 73.38 -7.27 -58.83
C GLU A 383 73.16 -8.71 -59.34
N LYS A 384 72.30 -9.48 -58.67
CA LYS A 384 71.81 -10.76 -59.20
C LYS A 384 71.16 -10.59 -60.58
N GLN A 385 70.22 -9.65 -60.74
CA GLN A 385 69.56 -9.39 -62.03
C GLN A 385 70.55 -8.96 -63.12
N ARG A 386 71.57 -8.16 -62.76
CA ARG A 386 72.67 -7.75 -63.65
C ARG A 386 73.48 -8.96 -64.12
N LEU A 387 73.87 -9.84 -63.20
CA LEU A 387 74.61 -11.07 -63.48
C LEU A 387 73.78 -12.11 -64.25
N GLU A 388 72.46 -12.17 -64.03
CA GLU A 388 71.53 -13.01 -64.80
C GLU A 388 71.44 -12.52 -66.26
N LEU A 389 71.31 -11.20 -66.48
CA LEU A 389 71.35 -10.58 -67.82
C LEU A 389 72.69 -10.79 -68.54
N GLU A 390 73.81 -10.63 -67.82
CA GLU A 390 75.15 -10.88 -68.35
C GLU A 390 75.31 -12.37 -68.75
N ASN A 391 74.81 -13.29 -67.92
CA ASN A 391 74.77 -14.72 -68.25
C ASN A 391 73.88 -15.05 -69.45
N THR A 392 72.72 -14.41 -69.62
CA THR A 392 71.88 -14.64 -70.82
C THR A 392 72.56 -14.12 -72.08
N ASN A 393 73.15 -12.92 -72.05
CA ASN A 393 73.89 -12.38 -73.19
C ASN A 393 75.11 -13.26 -73.56
N MET A 394 75.87 -13.73 -72.56
CA MET A 394 76.99 -14.64 -72.81
C MET A 394 76.54 -16.01 -73.37
N ARG A 395 75.37 -16.54 -72.94
CA ARG A 395 74.78 -17.75 -73.52
C ARG A 395 74.32 -17.52 -74.96
N GLU A 396 73.70 -16.39 -75.26
CA GLU A 396 73.29 -16.03 -76.62
C GLU A 396 74.51 -15.85 -77.55
N MET A 397 75.60 -15.26 -77.06
CA MET A 397 76.88 -15.17 -77.79
C MET A 397 77.49 -16.56 -78.04
N VAL A 398 77.45 -17.47 -77.06
CA VAL A 398 77.92 -18.87 -77.24
C VAL A 398 77.06 -19.60 -78.27
N VAL A 399 75.73 -19.54 -78.15
CA VAL A 399 74.80 -20.18 -79.11
C VAL A 399 74.95 -19.58 -80.52
N GLY A 400 75.20 -18.27 -80.64
CA GLY A 400 75.51 -17.61 -81.90
C GLY A 400 76.82 -18.10 -82.53
N ALA A 401 77.88 -18.22 -81.72
CA ALA A 401 79.17 -18.75 -82.14
C ALA A 401 79.11 -20.24 -82.50
N GLU A 402 78.35 -21.04 -81.75
CA GLU A 402 78.09 -22.45 -82.07
C GLU A 402 77.25 -22.60 -83.34
N SER A 403 76.22 -21.77 -83.54
CA SER A 403 75.44 -21.74 -84.78
C SER A 403 76.30 -21.36 -85.99
N GLN A 404 77.23 -20.41 -85.83
CA GLN A 404 78.18 -20.09 -86.89
C GLN A 404 79.16 -21.25 -87.13
N ARG A 405 79.75 -21.83 -86.08
CA ARG A 405 80.62 -23.01 -86.20
C ARG A 405 79.91 -24.18 -86.88
N VAL A 406 78.62 -24.40 -86.61
CA VAL A 406 77.80 -25.42 -87.28
C VAL A 406 77.69 -25.12 -88.78
N LYS A 407 77.30 -23.90 -89.18
CA LYS A 407 77.26 -23.49 -90.60
C LYS A 407 78.62 -23.60 -91.28
N ASP A 408 79.70 -23.25 -90.57
CA ASP A 408 81.07 -23.38 -91.10
C ASP A 408 81.44 -24.86 -91.28
N THR A 409 81.05 -25.75 -90.36
CA THR A 409 81.23 -27.20 -90.54
C THR A 409 80.32 -27.79 -91.61
N GLU A 410 79.09 -27.30 -91.79
CA GLU A 410 78.19 -27.69 -92.88
C GLU A 410 78.72 -27.20 -94.24
N LEU A 411 79.31 -26.01 -94.30
CA LEU A 411 79.99 -25.48 -95.49
C LEU A 411 81.25 -26.30 -95.79
N ILE A 412 82.06 -26.64 -94.79
CA ILE A 412 83.24 -27.51 -94.95
C ILE A 412 82.80 -28.91 -95.41
N GLN A 413 81.78 -29.51 -94.81
CA GLN A 413 81.23 -30.80 -95.25
C GLN A 413 80.64 -30.72 -96.66
N GLY A 414 79.99 -29.61 -97.03
CA GLY A 414 79.49 -29.38 -98.39
C GLY A 414 80.61 -29.23 -99.42
N LEU A 415 81.71 -28.55 -99.05
CA LEU A 415 82.91 -28.44 -99.88
C LEU A 415 83.68 -29.77 -99.95
N GLU A 416 83.77 -30.52 -98.85
CA GLU A 416 84.30 -31.89 -98.83
C GLU A 416 83.47 -32.83 -99.68
N VAL A 417 82.14 -32.78 -99.61
CA VAL A 417 81.26 -33.57 -100.49
C VAL A 417 81.43 -33.11 -101.94
N ARG A 418 81.60 -31.82 -102.20
CA ARG A 418 81.84 -31.32 -103.56
C ARG A 418 83.19 -31.76 -104.13
N ILE A 419 84.23 -31.78 -103.30
CA ILE A 419 85.55 -32.35 -103.61
C ILE A 419 85.40 -33.86 -103.83
N ARG A 420 84.74 -34.57 -102.92
CA ARG A 420 84.48 -36.01 -102.97
C ARG A 420 83.52 -36.42 -104.11
N GLU A 421 82.72 -35.50 -104.66
CA GLU A 421 81.95 -35.68 -105.91
C GLU A 421 82.85 -35.57 -107.15
N LEU A 422 83.76 -34.59 -107.16
CA LEU A 422 84.77 -34.42 -108.22
C LEU A 422 85.76 -35.59 -108.22
N GLU A 423 86.11 -36.10 -107.04
CA GLU A 423 86.96 -37.28 -106.81
C GLU A 423 86.20 -38.60 -107.06
N ASN A 424 84.91 -38.73 -106.71
CA ASN A 424 84.12 -39.93 -107.06
C ASN A 424 83.67 -39.98 -108.53
N GLY A 425 83.78 -38.87 -109.26
CA GLY A 425 83.89 -38.90 -110.72
C GLY A 425 85.16 -39.62 -111.23
N LEU A 426 86.08 -39.98 -110.31
CA LEU A 426 87.40 -40.55 -110.56
C LEU A 426 87.79 -41.65 -109.54
N MET A 427 86.82 -42.52 -109.19
CA MET A 427 86.92 -43.73 -108.33
C MET A 427 86.81 -43.58 -106.80
N GLY A 428 85.65 -43.94 -106.25
CA GLY A 428 85.43 -45.30 -105.73
C GLY A 428 86.20 -45.79 -104.47
N GLN A 429 85.41 -46.02 -103.41
CA GLN A 429 85.43 -47.21 -102.52
C GLN A 429 86.32 -47.19 -101.24
N VAL A 430 85.84 -47.89 -100.19
CA VAL A 430 86.45 -48.15 -98.86
C VAL A 430 86.54 -46.90 -97.94
N ALA A 431 85.96 -46.76 -96.74
CA ALA A 431 85.30 -47.62 -95.72
C ALA A 431 86.15 -48.03 -94.49
N ASP A 432 85.44 -48.04 -93.35
CA ASP A 432 85.71 -48.72 -92.05
C ASP A 432 86.43 -47.98 -90.88
N SER A 433 86.07 -48.49 -89.70
CA SER A 433 86.00 -48.01 -88.30
C SER A 433 87.30 -47.72 -87.53
N ILE A 434 87.15 -47.14 -86.31
CA ILE A 434 87.81 -47.60 -85.06
C ILE A 434 87.12 -47.00 -83.79
N GLN A 435 87.26 -47.65 -82.62
CA GLN A 435 86.51 -47.42 -81.37
C GLN A 435 87.34 -47.78 -80.10
N GLY A 436 87.04 -47.17 -78.93
CA GLY A 436 87.56 -47.45 -77.57
C GLY A 436 87.42 -46.21 -76.66
N ASP A 437 87.37 -46.23 -75.32
CA ASP A 437 87.47 -47.25 -74.24
C ASP A 437 86.65 -46.68 -73.02
N LEU A 438 85.84 -47.39 -72.21
CA LEU A 438 86.13 -48.29 -71.05
C LEU A 438 87.09 -47.73 -69.97
N ASP A 439 87.10 -48.15 -68.69
CA ASP A 439 86.11 -48.72 -67.73
C ASP A 439 86.81 -48.88 -66.34
N SER A 440 86.12 -49.07 -65.20
CA SER A 440 86.70 -49.57 -63.91
C SER A 440 85.67 -49.92 -62.81
N GLU A 441 85.72 -51.14 -62.27
CA GLU A 441 84.94 -51.64 -61.12
C GLU A 441 85.81 -52.51 -60.16
N MET A 442 85.20 -53.21 -59.17
CA MET A 442 85.81 -54.16 -58.19
C MET A 442 86.72 -53.55 -57.07
N ASN A 443 86.94 -54.12 -55.86
CA ASN A 443 86.35 -55.18 -55.00
C ASN A 443 86.99 -55.08 -53.56
N PHE A 444 86.62 -55.76 -52.44
CA PHE A 444 85.52 -56.64 -51.99
C PHE A 444 85.52 -56.69 -50.41
N LYS A 445 84.62 -57.49 -49.79
CA LYS A 445 84.48 -57.84 -48.35
C LYS A 445 83.85 -56.76 -47.44
N GLY A 446 82.99 -57.09 -46.47
CA GLY A 446 82.45 -58.41 -46.14
C GLY A 446 81.72 -58.52 -44.79
N VAL A 447 80.54 -57.90 -44.66
CA VAL A 447 79.56 -58.20 -43.59
C VAL A 447 78.23 -58.54 -44.24
N THR A 448 77.66 -59.70 -43.94
CA THR A 448 76.47 -60.20 -44.62
C THR A 448 75.22 -59.46 -44.17
N LYS A 449 74.35 -59.09 -45.14
CA LYS A 449 73.12 -58.30 -44.92
C LYS A 449 72.13 -58.96 -43.96
N THR A 450 72.24 -60.27 -43.75
CA THR A 450 71.50 -61.07 -42.76
C THR A 450 71.96 -60.84 -41.33
N ASP A 451 73.26 -60.69 -41.08
CA ASP A 451 73.83 -60.56 -39.73
C ASP A 451 73.54 -59.18 -39.16
N LEU A 452 73.68 -58.14 -40.00
CA LEU A 452 73.20 -56.79 -39.67
C LEU A 452 71.69 -56.81 -39.39
N LYS A 453 70.87 -57.53 -40.18
CA LYS A 453 69.43 -57.65 -39.91
C LYS A 453 69.13 -58.37 -38.59
N LEU A 454 69.86 -59.42 -38.22
CA LEU A 454 69.67 -60.13 -36.95
C LEU A 454 70.12 -59.29 -35.75
N GLN A 455 71.24 -58.58 -35.87
CA GLN A 455 71.73 -57.65 -34.85
C GLN A 455 70.75 -56.48 -34.66
N ILE A 456 70.22 -55.92 -35.76
CA ILE A 456 69.16 -54.91 -35.75
C ILE A 456 67.91 -55.48 -35.06
N ASN A 457 67.40 -56.65 -35.47
CA ASN A 457 66.19 -57.23 -34.85
C ASN A 457 66.37 -57.59 -33.37
N LYS A 458 67.60 -57.90 -32.93
CA LYS A 458 67.90 -58.08 -31.51
C LYS A 458 67.88 -56.73 -30.77
N LEU A 459 68.59 -55.73 -31.28
CA LEU A 459 68.64 -54.38 -30.69
C LEU A 459 67.30 -53.64 -30.74
N GLU A 460 66.44 -53.94 -31.73
CA GLU A 460 65.06 -53.47 -31.83
C GLU A 460 64.21 -54.08 -30.70
N ARG A 461 64.28 -55.40 -30.48
CA ARG A 461 63.57 -56.06 -29.37
C ARG A 461 64.10 -55.64 -28.00
N GLU A 462 65.40 -55.38 -27.89
CA GLU A 462 66.05 -54.89 -26.67
C GLU A 462 65.65 -53.43 -26.38
N ASN A 463 65.55 -52.58 -27.40
CA ASN A 463 64.93 -51.24 -27.29
C ASN A 463 63.44 -51.31 -26.93
N GLN A 464 62.70 -52.24 -27.54
CA GLN A 464 61.27 -52.41 -27.28
C GLN A 464 61.03 -52.83 -25.82
N ALA A 465 61.78 -53.84 -25.34
CA ALA A 465 61.74 -54.27 -23.95
C ALA A 465 62.18 -53.19 -22.94
N LEU A 466 63.13 -52.32 -23.31
CA LEU A 466 63.53 -51.18 -22.47
C LEU A 466 62.51 -50.03 -22.48
N LYS A 467 61.74 -49.86 -23.56
CA LYS A 467 60.60 -48.92 -23.59
C LYS A 467 59.40 -49.44 -22.79
N ASP A 468 59.06 -50.71 -22.95
CA ASP A 468 57.91 -51.33 -22.29
C ASP A 468 58.20 -51.69 -20.82
N GLY A 469 59.47 -51.84 -20.43
CA GLY A 469 59.94 -52.03 -19.06
C GLY A 469 60.07 -50.75 -18.22
N GLY A 470 59.80 -49.57 -18.81
CA GLY A 470 59.78 -48.29 -18.08
C GLY A 470 58.66 -48.26 -17.05
N LEU A 471 59.01 -48.14 -15.77
CA LEU A 471 58.09 -48.17 -14.63
C LEU A 471 56.89 -47.22 -14.80
N LYS A 472 55.69 -47.77 -15.03
CA LYS A 472 54.41 -47.08 -14.85
C LYS A 472 54.09 -46.95 -13.36
N THR A 473 54.86 -46.12 -12.65
CA THR A 473 54.48 -45.65 -11.31
C THR A 473 53.21 -44.80 -11.38
N ALA A 474 52.51 -44.66 -10.25
CA ALA A 474 51.32 -43.82 -10.15
C ALA A 474 51.59 -42.39 -10.65
N ASP A 475 52.77 -41.84 -10.34
CA ASP A 475 53.20 -40.52 -10.80
C ASP A 475 53.21 -40.38 -12.32
N SER A 476 53.57 -41.43 -13.08
CA SER A 476 53.54 -41.39 -14.54
C SER A 476 52.12 -41.27 -15.09
N VAL A 477 51.13 -41.87 -14.42
CA VAL A 477 49.71 -41.77 -14.81
C VAL A 477 49.12 -40.44 -14.37
N VAL A 478 49.49 -39.95 -13.18
CA VAL A 478 49.08 -38.62 -12.68
C VAL A 478 49.67 -37.51 -13.56
N LEU A 479 50.94 -37.61 -13.97
CA LEU A 479 51.58 -36.67 -14.89
C LEU A 479 50.97 -36.74 -16.29
N GLN A 480 50.59 -37.93 -16.78
CA GLN A 480 49.90 -38.08 -18.06
C GLN A 480 48.51 -37.43 -18.04
N ASN A 481 47.71 -37.69 -17.00
CA ASN A 481 46.40 -37.04 -16.83
C ASN A 481 46.53 -35.51 -16.68
N LEU A 482 47.51 -35.04 -15.89
CA LEU A 482 47.77 -33.62 -15.71
C LEU A 482 48.25 -32.95 -17.00
N LEU A 483 49.05 -33.64 -17.83
CA LEU A 483 49.42 -33.17 -19.17
C LEU A 483 48.17 -33.03 -20.05
N GLU A 484 47.34 -34.08 -20.11
CA GLU A 484 46.11 -34.09 -20.93
C GLU A 484 45.12 -32.99 -20.51
N ASP A 485 44.97 -32.73 -19.21
CA ASP A 485 44.15 -31.63 -18.69
C ASP A 485 44.76 -30.25 -18.97
N LYS A 486 46.08 -30.11 -18.98
CA LYS A 486 46.76 -28.88 -19.41
C LYS A 486 46.64 -28.67 -20.93
N GLU A 487 46.67 -29.73 -21.73
CA GLU A 487 46.46 -29.65 -23.18
C GLU A 487 45.00 -29.31 -23.52
N LYS A 488 44.00 -29.90 -22.84
CA LYS A 488 42.59 -29.49 -22.94
C LYS A 488 42.39 -28.03 -22.53
N ALA A 489 43.04 -27.57 -21.46
CA ALA A 489 43.00 -26.17 -21.05
C ALA A 489 43.65 -25.25 -22.11
N ARG A 490 44.77 -25.67 -22.71
CA ARG A 490 45.45 -24.93 -23.79
C ARG A 490 44.57 -24.82 -25.03
N GLN A 491 43.92 -25.91 -25.46
CA GLN A 491 43.01 -25.94 -26.60
C GLN A 491 41.79 -25.05 -26.39
N ARG A 492 41.22 -25.01 -25.18
CA ARG A 492 40.14 -24.06 -24.83
C ARG A 492 40.61 -22.62 -24.94
N LEU A 493 41.77 -22.28 -24.37
CA LEU A 493 42.32 -20.93 -24.47
C LEU A 493 42.69 -20.54 -25.91
N GLU A 494 43.18 -21.47 -26.73
CA GLU A 494 43.40 -21.27 -28.17
C GLU A 494 42.07 -21.00 -28.90
N GLN A 495 41.00 -21.74 -28.56
CA GLN A 495 39.66 -21.53 -29.11
C GLN A 495 39.06 -20.18 -28.66
N ASP A 496 39.17 -19.84 -27.38
CA ASP A 496 38.68 -18.57 -26.81
C ASP A 496 39.45 -17.36 -27.38
N VAL A 497 40.76 -17.50 -27.67
CA VAL A 497 41.55 -16.49 -28.38
C VAL A 497 41.12 -16.37 -29.85
N LEU A 498 40.77 -17.48 -30.51
CA LEU A 498 40.26 -17.44 -31.88
C LEU A 498 38.87 -16.81 -31.98
N THR A 499 37.95 -17.11 -31.06
CA THR A 499 36.62 -16.46 -31.03
C THR A 499 36.73 -14.99 -30.68
N THR A 500 37.41 -14.63 -29.58
CA THR A 500 37.55 -13.22 -29.18
C THR A 500 38.30 -12.36 -30.19
N ASN A 501 39.28 -12.92 -30.92
CA ASN A 501 39.94 -12.19 -32.01
C ASN A 501 39.05 -12.10 -33.27
N GLY A 502 38.16 -13.08 -33.51
CA GLY A 502 37.12 -13.01 -34.53
C GLY A 502 36.07 -11.95 -34.22
N ASP A 503 35.54 -11.94 -33.00
CA ASP A 503 34.60 -10.92 -32.48
C ASP A 503 35.23 -9.52 -32.52
N LYS A 504 36.52 -9.42 -32.13
CA LYS A 504 37.29 -8.18 -32.25
C LYS A 504 37.39 -7.71 -33.71
N LEU A 505 37.71 -8.60 -34.65
CA LEU A 505 37.78 -8.26 -36.07
C LEU A 505 36.42 -7.84 -36.63
N ALA A 506 35.32 -8.46 -36.18
CA ALA A 506 33.96 -8.04 -36.52
C ALA A 506 33.66 -6.63 -35.97
N LEU A 507 33.97 -6.36 -34.70
CA LEU A 507 33.79 -5.03 -34.07
C LEU A 507 34.70 -3.96 -34.69
N GLU A 508 35.92 -4.30 -35.12
CA GLU A 508 36.80 -3.40 -35.87
C GLU A 508 36.29 -3.15 -37.30
N ALA A 509 35.66 -4.15 -37.95
CA ALA A 509 34.96 -3.98 -39.22
C ALA A 509 33.70 -3.10 -39.09
N GLU A 510 32.90 -3.27 -38.04
CA GLU A 510 31.74 -2.41 -37.76
C GLU A 510 32.17 -0.99 -37.41
N LEU A 511 33.19 -0.81 -36.57
CA LEU A 511 33.75 0.51 -36.25
C LEU A 511 34.34 1.21 -37.47
N THR A 512 34.97 0.48 -38.40
CA THR A 512 35.47 1.07 -39.64
C THR A 512 34.36 1.37 -40.64
N ALA A 513 33.34 0.52 -40.76
CA ALA A 513 32.13 0.82 -41.53
C ALA A 513 31.45 2.11 -41.05
N ILE A 514 31.19 2.22 -39.74
CA ILE A 514 30.60 3.40 -39.10
C ILE A 514 31.48 4.66 -39.31
N LYS A 515 32.80 4.54 -39.16
CA LYS A 515 33.74 5.66 -39.40
C LYS A 515 33.89 6.04 -40.88
N SER A 516 33.62 5.12 -41.80
CA SER A 516 33.72 5.35 -43.26
C SER A 516 32.48 6.03 -43.86
N GLY A 517 31.37 6.09 -43.12
CA GLY A 517 30.13 6.72 -43.59
C GLY A 517 29.41 5.98 -44.72
N ALA A 518 29.69 4.68 -44.91
CA ALA A 518 28.96 3.86 -45.86
C ALA A 518 27.47 3.74 -45.47
N PRO A 519 26.52 3.79 -46.44
CA PRO A 519 25.10 3.66 -46.15
C PRO A 519 24.78 2.26 -45.62
N ILE A 520 24.36 2.18 -44.36
CA ILE A 520 23.88 0.94 -43.74
C ILE A 520 22.50 0.62 -44.33
N ASP A 521 22.34 -0.59 -44.87
CA ASP A 521 21.06 -1.07 -45.39
C ASP A 521 19.98 -1.09 -44.29
N GLU A 522 18.80 -0.55 -44.59
CA GLU A 522 17.67 -0.47 -43.65
C GLU A 522 17.15 -1.85 -43.23
N GLY A 523 17.47 -2.90 -44.01
CA GLY A 523 17.21 -4.30 -43.68
C GLY A 523 18.02 -4.86 -42.50
N SER A 524 19.06 -4.17 -42.03
CA SER A 524 19.94 -4.67 -40.97
C SER A 524 19.19 -4.97 -39.66
N SER A 525 19.40 -6.17 -39.09
CA SER A 525 18.76 -6.60 -37.85
C SER A 525 19.03 -5.65 -36.67
N ILE A 526 20.17 -4.96 -36.66
CA ILE A 526 20.51 -3.98 -35.62
C ILE A 526 19.68 -2.71 -35.80
N VAL A 527 19.47 -2.25 -37.04
CA VAL A 527 18.59 -1.10 -37.34
C VAL A 527 17.14 -1.42 -36.98
N GLN A 528 16.67 -2.64 -37.26
CA GLN A 528 15.33 -3.10 -36.86
C GLN A 528 15.16 -3.18 -35.34
N GLN A 529 16.15 -3.72 -34.62
CA GLN A 529 16.14 -3.73 -33.14
C GLN A 529 16.18 -2.32 -32.56
N LEU A 530 16.95 -1.39 -33.14
CA LEU A 530 16.99 0.01 -32.73
C LEU A 530 15.66 0.72 -32.98
N ARG A 531 15.02 0.55 -34.15
CA ARG A 531 13.67 1.07 -34.43
C ARG A 531 12.66 0.56 -33.38
N LYS A 532 12.64 -0.75 -33.10
CA LYS A 532 11.75 -1.36 -32.12
C LYS A 532 11.98 -0.83 -30.69
N ASN A 533 13.24 -0.66 -30.29
CA ASN A 533 13.65 -0.08 -29.01
C ASN A 533 13.36 1.44 -28.88
N ILE A 534 13.14 2.14 -29.99
CA ILE A 534 12.67 3.53 -30.05
C ILE A 534 11.15 3.57 -29.94
N GLU A 535 10.42 2.77 -30.72
CA GLU A 535 8.95 2.69 -30.65
C GLU A 535 8.46 2.27 -29.25
N GLU A 536 9.16 1.33 -28.58
CA GLU A 536 8.84 0.93 -27.21
C GLU A 536 9.14 2.05 -26.19
N ARG A 537 10.18 2.87 -26.40
CA ARG A 537 10.45 4.07 -25.59
C ARG A 537 9.44 5.17 -25.83
N ASP A 538 9.07 5.46 -27.07
CA ASP A 538 8.06 6.47 -27.42
C ASP A 538 6.69 6.09 -26.85
N ARG A 539 6.35 4.79 -26.82
CA ARG A 539 5.16 4.27 -26.15
C ARG A 539 5.19 4.51 -24.64
N ILE A 540 6.33 4.28 -23.98
CA ILE A 540 6.52 4.62 -22.55
C ILE A 540 6.42 6.14 -22.32
N ILE A 541 6.92 6.97 -23.24
CA ILE A 541 6.83 8.43 -23.18
C ILE A 541 5.37 8.91 -23.37
N GLN A 542 4.59 8.29 -24.25
CA GLN A 542 3.15 8.57 -24.38
C GLN A 542 2.38 8.17 -23.12
N GLU A 543 2.61 6.97 -22.59
CA GLU A 543 1.94 6.47 -21.39
C GLU A 543 2.26 7.34 -20.15
N THR A 544 3.53 7.73 -19.96
CA THR A 544 3.93 8.63 -18.87
C THR A 544 3.47 10.06 -19.04
N ARG A 545 3.35 10.59 -20.27
CA ARG A 545 2.69 11.88 -20.53
C ARG A 545 1.20 11.82 -20.19
N LYS A 546 0.51 10.76 -20.59
CA LYS A 546 -0.91 10.58 -20.26
C LYS A 546 -1.13 10.53 -18.74
N GLN A 547 -0.29 9.79 -18.01
CA GLN A 547 -0.30 9.75 -16.55
C GLN A 547 0.04 11.11 -15.88
N LEU A 548 0.61 12.06 -16.63
CA LEU A 548 0.88 13.42 -16.18
C LEU A 548 -0.30 14.38 -16.46
N ASP A 549 -0.98 14.22 -17.60
CA ASP A 549 -2.22 14.96 -17.95
C ASP A 549 -3.43 14.48 -17.14
N ASP A 550 -3.54 13.17 -16.86
CA ASP A 550 -4.60 12.58 -16.01
C ASP A 550 -4.44 12.96 -14.51
N ARG A 551 -3.40 13.72 -14.14
CA ARG A 551 -3.16 14.20 -12.77
C ARG A 551 -3.87 15.55 -12.54
N PRO A 552 -4.74 15.69 -11.52
CA PRO A 552 -5.47 16.93 -11.29
C PRO A 552 -4.51 18.11 -11.01
N PRO A 553 -4.79 19.31 -11.56
CA PRO A 553 -3.87 20.44 -11.49
C PRO A 553 -3.74 20.95 -10.06
N ILE A 554 -2.52 20.86 -9.51
CA ILE A 554 -2.16 21.52 -8.26
C ILE A 554 -2.12 23.03 -8.53
N ALA A 555 -3.02 23.78 -7.91
CA ALA A 555 -3.10 25.23 -8.07
C ALA A 555 -1.89 25.92 -7.42
N VAL A 556 -0.88 26.27 -8.24
CA VAL A 556 0.32 26.99 -7.78
C VAL A 556 0.01 28.49 -7.62
N SER A 557 -0.50 28.87 -6.45
CA SER A 557 -0.52 30.28 -6.01
C SER A 557 0.67 30.57 -5.12
N THR A 558 1.62 31.37 -5.61
CA THR A 558 2.70 32.05 -4.85
C THR A 558 3.51 31.17 -3.87
N GLY A 559 4.67 30.66 -4.32
CA GLY A 559 5.52 29.75 -3.54
C GLY A 559 5.97 30.27 -2.17
N ASP A 560 6.21 31.58 -2.02
CA ASP A 560 6.71 32.18 -0.77
C ASP A 560 5.70 32.07 0.38
N ALA A 561 4.40 32.11 0.09
CA ALA A 561 3.36 31.90 1.10
C ALA A 561 3.34 30.45 1.61
N SER A 562 3.55 29.48 0.70
CA SER A 562 3.60 28.06 1.04
C SER A 562 4.84 27.71 1.87
N ILE A 563 6.01 28.25 1.53
CA ILE A 563 7.26 27.99 2.27
C ILE A 563 7.17 28.55 3.69
N ASN A 564 6.69 29.79 3.87
CA ASN A 564 6.53 30.37 5.20
C ASN A 564 5.47 29.63 6.03
N LYS A 565 4.36 29.18 5.41
CA LYS A 565 3.36 28.35 6.10
C LYS A 565 3.93 27.00 6.54
N LEU A 566 4.69 26.33 5.68
CA LEU A 566 5.37 25.06 6.00
C LEU A 566 6.45 25.23 7.08
N LEU A 567 7.11 26.38 7.17
CA LEU A 567 8.02 26.70 8.28
C LEU A 567 7.28 26.87 9.60
N VAL A 568 6.16 27.60 9.63
CA VAL A 568 5.32 27.74 10.84
C VAL A 568 4.71 26.39 11.25
N GLU A 569 4.22 25.59 10.30
CA GLU A 569 3.71 24.24 10.56
C GLU A 569 4.81 23.30 11.07
N LYS A 570 6.03 23.37 10.51
CA LYS A 570 7.21 22.65 11.03
C LYS A 570 7.54 23.06 12.46
N ASP A 571 7.58 24.35 12.76
CA ASP A 571 8.04 24.86 14.06
C ASP A 571 7.00 24.60 15.16
N GLU A 572 5.71 24.68 14.84
CA GLU A 572 4.63 24.25 15.74
C GLU A 572 4.63 22.72 15.94
N LEU A 573 4.89 21.92 14.90
CA LEU A 573 5.10 20.47 15.07
C LEU A 573 6.33 20.17 15.94
N GLN A 574 7.42 20.95 15.83
CA GLN A 574 8.59 20.82 16.71
C GLN A 574 8.26 21.20 18.16
N ARG A 575 7.41 22.22 18.39
CA ARG A 575 6.89 22.59 19.70
C ARG A 575 6.03 21.47 20.31
N GLN A 576 5.11 20.90 19.54
CA GLN A 576 4.26 19.78 19.97
C GLN A 576 5.09 18.51 20.26
N ILE A 577 6.13 18.22 19.47
CA ILE A 577 7.05 17.10 19.74
C ILE A 577 7.82 17.30 21.05
N ALA A 578 8.20 18.54 21.41
CA ALA A 578 8.82 18.83 22.70
C ALA A 578 7.83 18.62 23.87
N GLU A 579 6.62 19.15 23.75
CA GLU A 579 5.55 19.05 24.76
C GLU A 579 5.11 17.58 25.00
N ILE A 580 5.02 16.78 23.93
CA ILE A 580 4.80 15.33 23.97
C ILE A 580 5.99 14.60 24.63
N LYS A 581 7.22 15.03 24.39
CA LYS A 581 8.42 14.40 24.95
C LYS A 581 8.53 14.65 26.45
N ASP A 582 8.25 15.86 26.92
CA ASP A 582 8.32 16.21 28.34
C ASP A 582 7.21 15.52 29.14
N THR A 583 5.98 15.47 28.60
CA THR A 583 4.87 14.71 29.21
C THR A 583 5.13 13.20 29.24
N LEU A 584 5.73 12.63 28.18
CA LEU A 584 6.17 11.22 28.17
C LEU A 584 7.27 10.97 29.22
N LEU A 585 8.22 11.89 29.37
CA LEU A 585 9.32 11.78 30.34
C LEU A 585 8.82 11.86 31.79
N ASP A 586 7.78 12.64 32.08
CA ASP A 586 7.09 12.64 33.37
C ASP A 586 6.24 11.38 33.60
N CYS A 587 5.62 10.84 32.56
CA CYS A 587 4.98 9.52 32.62
C CYS A 587 6.01 8.39 32.86
N GLU A 588 7.22 8.48 32.29
CA GLU A 588 8.30 7.52 32.56
C GLU A 588 8.81 7.62 34.01
N LYS A 589 8.99 8.83 34.56
CA LYS A 589 9.28 9.03 35.99
C LYS A 589 8.22 8.38 36.87
N SER A 590 6.93 8.68 36.61
CA SER A 590 5.82 8.14 37.42
C SER A 590 5.70 6.62 37.33
N ASN A 591 5.90 6.04 36.14
CA ASN A 591 5.99 4.58 35.98
C ASN A 591 7.24 3.99 36.66
N GLY A 592 8.34 4.74 36.75
CA GLY A 592 9.52 4.39 37.52
C GLY A 592 9.23 4.32 39.02
N GLU A 593 8.57 5.33 39.58
CA GLU A 593 8.09 5.33 40.97
C GLU A 593 7.16 4.13 41.24
N LEU A 594 6.15 3.93 40.39
CA LEU A 594 5.18 2.84 40.54
C LEU A 594 5.85 1.46 40.47
N LYS A 595 6.82 1.25 39.58
CA LYS A 595 7.60 0.00 39.51
C LYS A 595 8.49 -0.21 40.74
N ALA A 596 9.11 0.84 41.26
CA ALA A 596 9.89 0.77 42.49
C ALA A 596 9.01 0.38 43.69
N SER A 597 7.85 1.01 43.85
CA SER A 597 6.89 0.65 44.91
C SER A 597 6.31 -0.76 44.71
N LEU A 598 6.06 -1.22 43.48
CA LEU A 598 5.63 -2.61 43.22
C LEU A 598 6.70 -3.62 43.67
N ALA A 599 7.97 -3.36 43.36
CA ALA A 599 9.08 -4.20 43.78
C ALA A 599 9.25 -4.20 45.31
N ALA A 600 9.09 -3.04 45.97
CA ALA A 600 9.12 -2.92 47.43
C ALA A 600 7.94 -3.66 48.10
N ILE A 601 6.74 -3.63 47.51
CA ILE A 601 5.58 -4.40 47.98
C ILE A 601 5.83 -5.91 47.92
N GLY A 602 6.63 -6.39 46.95
CA GLY A 602 7.10 -7.78 46.89
C GLY A 602 8.17 -8.17 47.93
N GLY A 603 8.71 -7.20 48.68
CA GLY A 603 9.78 -7.40 49.66
C GLY A 603 9.31 -7.77 51.08
N SER A 604 10.28 -7.84 51.99
CA SER A 604 10.05 -8.11 53.43
C SER A 604 9.15 -7.06 54.09
N LYS A 605 8.53 -7.42 55.22
CA LYS A 605 7.58 -6.58 55.96
C LYS A 605 8.15 -5.19 56.32
N GLU A 606 9.43 -5.11 56.68
CA GLU A 606 10.11 -3.82 56.96
C GLU A 606 10.24 -2.93 55.71
N GLY A 607 10.50 -3.51 54.54
CA GLY A 607 10.52 -2.76 53.27
C GLY A 607 9.14 -2.20 52.93
N ARG A 608 8.08 -2.98 53.19
CA ARG A 608 6.68 -2.52 53.00
C ARG A 608 6.29 -1.41 53.98
N GLN A 609 6.83 -1.43 55.21
CA GLN A 609 6.67 -0.36 56.20
C GLN A 609 7.37 0.94 55.74
N GLY A 610 8.65 0.86 55.36
CA GLY A 610 9.42 2.04 54.91
C GLY A 610 8.89 2.67 53.61
N GLU A 611 8.40 1.86 52.67
CA GLU A 611 7.77 2.36 51.45
C GLU A 611 6.43 3.08 51.74
N LEU A 612 5.66 2.59 52.73
CA LEU A 612 4.45 3.28 53.22
C LEU A 612 4.78 4.62 53.89
N GLU A 613 5.79 4.67 54.76
CA GLU A 613 6.22 5.91 55.41
C GLU A 613 6.71 6.95 54.39
N LYS A 614 7.52 6.52 53.42
CA LYS A 614 7.95 7.35 52.28
C LYS A 614 6.77 7.84 51.43
N ARG A 615 5.74 7.01 51.22
CA ARG A 615 4.53 7.39 50.49
C ARG A 615 3.65 8.37 51.26
N VAL A 616 3.56 8.23 52.59
CA VAL A 616 2.91 9.21 53.47
C VAL A 616 3.63 10.56 53.39
N LEU A 617 4.96 10.57 53.44
CA LEU A 617 5.77 11.79 53.32
C LEU A 617 5.58 12.48 51.97
N GLN A 618 5.57 11.73 50.86
CA GLN A 618 5.24 12.26 49.52
C GLN A 618 3.80 12.82 49.43
N LEU A 619 2.84 12.26 50.16
CA LEU A 619 1.45 12.74 50.18
C LEU A 619 1.28 13.97 51.08
N GLN A 620 2.06 14.09 52.16
CA GLN A 620 2.13 15.29 53.00
C GLN A 620 2.73 16.47 52.22
N ASP A 621 3.88 16.26 51.56
CA ASP A 621 4.55 17.26 50.72
C ASP A 621 3.62 17.75 49.59
N LYS A 622 2.97 16.82 48.86
CA LYS A 622 1.97 17.17 47.84
C LYS A 622 0.71 17.85 48.40
N LEU A 623 0.34 17.62 49.67
CA LEU A 623 -0.75 18.34 50.33
C LEU A 623 -0.33 19.76 50.73
N GLU A 624 0.91 19.96 51.17
CA GLU A 624 1.46 21.26 51.54
C GLU A 624 1.65 22.15 50.30
N ASP A 625 2.22 21.60 49.23
CA ASP A 625 2.36 22.24 47.92
C ASP A 625 0.98 22.63 47.32
N ARG A 626 -0.05 21.78 47.47
CA ARG A 626 -1.44 22.12 47.09
C ARG A 626 -2.09 23.17 47.99
N ARG A 627 -1.79 23.18 49.30
CA ARG A 627 -2.25 24.22 50.23
C ARG A 627 -1.64 25.58 49.90
N GLU A 628 -0.34 25.63 49.62
CA GLU A 628 0.36 26.87 49.29
C GLU A 628 -0.17 27.46 47.96
N LYS A 629 -0.38 26.61 46.94
CA LYS A 629 -1.03 26.99 45.67
C LYS A 629 -2.47 27.48 45.89
N ALA A 630 -3.24 26.87 46.79
CA ALA A 630 -4.58 27.33 47.15
C ALA A 630 -4.58 28.67 47.93
N ILE A 631 -3.57 28.93 48.76
CA ILE A 631 -3.37 30.23 49.42
C ILE A 631 -3.06 31.32 48.38
N LYS A 632 -2.09 31.08 47.49
CA LYS A 632 -1.73 32.00 46.39
C LYS A 632 -2.93 32.31 45.48
N ALA A 633 -3.76 31.31 45.17
CA ALA A 633 -5.00 31.50 44.42
C ALA A 633 -6.05 32.34 45.19
N ARG A 634 -6.22 32.11 46.49
CA ARG A 634 -7.11 32.93 47.35
C ARG A 634 -6.64 34.37 47.45
N GLU A 635 -5.34 34.62 47.53
CA GLU A 635 -4.77 35.98 47.48
C GLU A 635 -5.00 36.66 46.12
N HIS A 636 -4.86 35.92 45.02
CA HIS A 636 -5.16 36.43 43.68
C HIS A 636 -6.64 36.81 43.55
N ILE A 637 -7.56 35.94 43.97
CA ILE A 637 -9.00 36.21 44.00
C ILE A 637 -9.31 37.42 44.91
N LYS A 638 -8.64 37.55 46.06
CA LYS A 638 -8.81 38.72 46.94
C LYS A 638 -8.37 40.03 46.27
N LYS A 639 -7.27 40.03 45.51
CA LYS A 639 -6.81 41.18 44.72
C LYS A 639 -7.75 41.49 43.56
N GLN A 640 -8.23 40.48 42.84
CA GLN A 640 -9.23 40.67 41.78
C GLN A 640 -10.53 41.26 42.36
N ASN A 641 -11.00 40.74 43.50
CA ASN A 641 -12.20 41.26 44.15
C ASN A 641 -12.05 42.70 44.67
N SER A 642 -10.85 43.14 45.08
CA SER A 642 -10.64 44.57 45.38
C SER A 642 -10.69 45.42 44.11
N THR A 643 -10.01 45.01 43.03
CA THR A 643 -10.07 45.74 41.75
C THR A 643 -11.48 45.76 41.13
N ILE A 644 -12.27 44.68 41.29
CA ILE A 644 -13.67 44.65 40.86
C ILE A 644 -14.51 45.61 41.70
N LYS A 645 -14.26 45.69 43.02
CA LYS A 645 -14.94 46.66 43.88
C LYS A 645 -14.54 48.10 43.53
N GLU A 646 -13.26 48.38 43.32
CA GLU A 646 -12.75 49.69 42.89
C GLU A 646 -13.43 50.13 41.57
N LEU A 647 -13.51 49.23 40.58
CA LEU A 647 -14.23 49.48 39.32
C LEU A 647 -15.75 49.60 39.50
N GLN A 648 -16.35 48.95 40.49
CA GLN A 648 -17.78 49.11 40.82
C GLN A 648 -18.06 50.43 41.53
N ASP A 649 -17.21 50.83 42.49
CA ASP A 649 -17.28 52.11 43.19
C ASP A 649 -17.07 53.27 42.18
N GLU A 650 -16.14 53.13 41.22
CA GLU A 650 -15.97 54.06 40.08
C GLU A 650 -17.18 54.09 39.13
N LEU A 651 -17.75 52.92 38.77
CA LEU A 651 -18.94 52.83 37.93
C LEU A 651 -20.19 53.43 38.61
N GLU A 652 -20.29 53.33 39.93
CA GLU A 652 -21.37 53.92 40.72
C GLU A 652 -21.17 55.43 40.90
N ALA A 653 -19.94 55.91 41.12
CA ALA A 653 -19.61 57.34 41.06
C ALA A 653 -19.84 57.95 39.66
N ALA A 654 -19.65 57.15 38.59
CA ALA A 654 -19.91 57.55 37.20
C ALA A 654 -21.40 57.51 36.80
N LYS A 655 -22.30 56.97 37.63
CA LYS A 655 -23.76 57.05 37.40
C LYS A 655 -24.29 58.40 37.89
N PRO A 656 -24.75 59.31 37.02
CA PRO A 656 -25.46 60.50 37.47
C PRO A 656 -26.79 60.08 38.12
N ALA A 657 -27.01 60.51 39.37
CA ALA A 657 -28.30 60.31 40.04
C ALA A 657 -29.43 60.94 39.21
N GLY A 658 -30.43 60.13 38.86
CA GLY A 658 -31.41 60.40 37.79
C GLY A 658 -32.48 61.46 38.09
N GLY A 659 -32.08 62.68 38.46
CA GLY A 659 -32.96 63.84 38.56
C GLY A 659 -32.98 64.67 37.26
N SER A 660 -33.96 64.41 36.39
CA SER A 660 -34.50 65.29 35.32
C SER A 660 -33.57 66.29 34.59
N GLY A 661 -33.45 66.16 33.25
CA GLY A 661 -33.42 67.35 32.38
C GLY A 661 -32.57 67.31 31.10
N ALA A 662 -31.33 66.82 31.14
CA ALA A 662 -30.29 67.35 30.23
C ALA A 662 -29.91 66.52 28.98
N LYS A 663 -30.30 65.24 28.84
CA LYS A 663 -29.68 64.30 27.87
C LYS A 663 -30.47 64.01 26.58
N SER A 664 -31.13 65.00 25.98
CA SER A 664 -31.78 64.82 24.67
C SER A 664 -30.79 64.93 23.49
N GLY A 665 -29.91 65.95 23.51
CA GLY A 665 -29.06 66.28 22.34
C GLY A 665 -27.95 65.28 22.03
N ASP A 666 -27.29 64.72 23.05
CA ASP A 666 -26.18 63.79 22.85
C ASP A 666 -26.60 62.50 22.15
N TYR A 667 -27.81 62.01 22.43
CA TYR A 667 -28.32 60.76 21.84
C TYR A 667 -28.64 60.92 20.35
N GLU A 668 -29.23 62.06 19.97
CA GLU A 668 -29.54 62.41 18.58
C GLU A 668 -28.25 62.66 17.77
N SER A 669 -27.25 63.29 18.39
CA SER A 669 -25.90 63.43 17.84
C SER A 669 -25.20 62.07 17.61
N LEU A 670 -25.30 61.14 18.57
CA LEU A 670 -24.72 59.81 18.47
C LEU A 670 -25.42 58.94 17.40
N LEU A 671 -26.73 59.11 17.22
CA LEU A 671 -27.50 58.48 16.15
C LEU A 671 -27.10 59.02 14.77
N ALA A 672 -27.03 60.34 14.60
CA ALA A 672 -26.56 60.95 13.35
C ALA A 672 -25.11 60.53 13.01
N ARG A 673 -24.25 60.36 14.03
CA ARG A 673 -22.89 59.83 13.86
C ARG A 673 -22.89 58.37 13.39
N ASN A 674 -23.76 57.51 13.92
CA ASN A 674 -23.94 56.13 13.46
C ASN A 674 -24.48 56.07 12.03
N GLU A 675 -25.50 56.87 11.71
CA GLU A 675 -26.09 56.90 10.35
C GLU A 675 -25.07 57.38 9.30
N THR A 676 -24.17 58.30 9.68
CA THR A 676 -23.04 58.71 8.84
C THR A 676 -22.05 57.57 8.63
N LEU A 677 -21.64 56.88 9.70
CA LEU A 677 -20.72 55.74 9.63
C LEU A 677 -21.29 54.56 8.81
N LEU A 678 -22.60 54.30 8.89
CA LEU A 678 -23.26 53.28 8.06
C LEU A 678 -23.20 53.64 6.58
N LYS A 679 -23.48 54.90 6.22
CA LYS A 679 -23.38 55.39 4.83
C LYS A 679 -21.94 55.36 4.31
N GLU A 680 -20.95 55.67 5.15
CA GLU A 680 -19.52 55.53 4.81
C GLU A 680 -19.15 54.05 4.57
N ASN A 681 -19.71 53.12 5.35
CA ASN A 681 -19.45 51.68 5.22
C ASN A 681 -20.12 51.07 3.97
N ASP A 682 -21.36 51.44 3.67
CA ASP A 682 -22.02 51.06 2.40
C ASP A 682 -21.27 51.61 1.18
N LEU A 683 -20.80 52.87 1.25
CA LEU A 683 -20.00 53.48 0.20
C LEU A 683 -18.67 52.73 0.00
N MET A 684 -17.96 52.42 1.09
CA MET A 684 -16.75 51.59 1.08
C MET A 684 -16.99 50.20 0.50
N THR A 685 -18.10 49.55 0.87
CA THR A 685 -18.48 48.22 0.36
C THR A 685 -18.79 48.26 -1.13
N SER A 686 -19.50 49.29 -1.59
CA SER A 686 -19.77 49.50 -3.03
C SER A 686 -18.48 49.78 -3.82
N ALA A 687 -17.55 50.56 -3.27
CA ALA A 687 -16.26 50.83 -3.89
C ALA A 687 -15.38 49.58 -3.96
N TRP A 688 -15.38 48.74 -2.91
CA TRP A 688 -14.72 47.43 -2.92
C TRP A 688 -15.32 46.48 -3.95
N TYR A 689 -16.64 46.43 -4.08
CA TYR A 689 -17.32 45.63 -5.10
C TYR A 689 -16.97 46.12 -6.51
N ASP A 690 -16.98 47.42 -6.76
CA ASP A 690 -16.67 48.00 -8.07
C ASP A 690 -15.17 47.87 -8.43
N ILE A 691 -14.25 47.98 -7.45
CA ILE A 691 -12.82 47.64 -7.63
C ILE A 691 -12.66 46.15 -7.95
N THR A 692 -13.37 45.26 -7.26
CA THR A 692 -13.31 43.81 -7.50
C THR A 692 -13.85 43.44 -8.88
N SER A 693 -14.96 44.05 -9.29
CA SER A 693 -15.55 43.92 -10.62
C SER A 693 -14.60 44.44 -11.72
N ARG A 694 -13.94 45.59 -11.49
CA ARG A 694 -12.90 46.12 -12.37
C ARG A 694 -11.68 45.19 -12.45
N LEU A 695 -11.24 44.58 -11.35
CA LEU A 695 -10.14 43.61 -11.35
C LEU A 695 -10.51 42.33 -12.13
N GLN A 696 -11.70 41.77 -11.88
CA GLN A 696 -12.20 40.59 -12.60
C GLN A 696 -12.36 40.86 -14.10
N SER A 697 -12.92 42.00 -14.49
CA SER A 697 -13.06 42.37 -15.91
C SER A 697 -11.73 42.69 -16.61
N ASN A 698 -10.73 43.24 -15.92
CA ASN A 698 -9.39 43.42 -16.48
C ASN A 698 -8.58 42.12 -16.60
N MET A 699 -8.96 41.06 -15.87
CA MET A 699 -8.34 39.73 -16.00
C MET A 699 -8.88 38.95 -17.21
N VAL A 700 -9.89 39.46 -17.92
CA VAL A 700 -10.40 38.90 -19.19
C VAL A 700 -9.84 39.69 -20.37
N THR A 701 -9.08 39.03 -21.25
CA THR A 701 -8.38 39.63 -22.39
C THR A 701 -9.31 39.96 -23.58
N LEU A 702 -10.28 40.84 -23.36
CA LEU A 702 -11.14 41.38 -24.43
C LEU A 702 -10.33 42.27 -25.38
N GLY A 703 -10.17 41.81 -26.62
CA GLY A 703 -9.41 42.51 -27.67
C GLY A 703 -9.99 43.88 -28.00
N ARG A 704 -9.19 44.94 -27.79
CA ARG A 704 -9.61 46.34 -27.98
C ARG A 704 -10.00 46.63 -29.44
N ARG A 705 -11.31 46.72 -29.72
CA ARG A 705 -11.79 47.56 -30.84
C ARG A 705 -11.50 49.03 -30.51
N LYS A 706 -11.14 49.82 -31.53
CA LYS A 706 -10.91 51.27 -31.40
C LYS A 706 -12.14 52.03 -31.85
N ASP A 707 -12.92 52.53 -30.91
CA ASP A 707 -13.99 53.48 -31.21
C ASP A 707 -13.44 54.90 -31.48
N ALA A 708 -14.13 55.65 -32.34
CA ALA A 708 -13.67 56.96 -32.80
C ALA A 708 -13.95 58.07 -31.78
N PRO A 709 -13.08 59.08 -31.63
CA PRO A 709 -13.25 60.13 -30.62
C PRO A 709 -14.47 61.02 -30.92
N VAL A 710 -15.45 60.96 -30.01
CA VAL A 710 -16.70 61.73 -30.08
C VAL A 710 -16.49 63.19 -29.66
N SER A 711 -15.51 63.49 -28.80
CA SER A 711 -15.25 64.86 -28.32
C SER A 711 -14.47 65.71 -29.34
N TRP A 712 -14.80 67.01 -29.39
CA TRP A 712 -14.15 68.01 -30.26
C TRP A 712 -12.64 68.07 -30.03
N LEU A 713 -12.21 68.14 -28.77
CA LEU A 713 -10.80 68.06 -28.35
C LEU A 713 -10.11 66.75 -28.76
N GLY A 714 -10.82 65.62 -28.79
CA GLY A 714 -10.30 64.34 -29.27
C GLY A 714 -10.05 64.37 -30.79
N ARG A 715 -11.02 64.84 -31.56
CA ARG A 715 -10.89 65.03 -33.02
C ARG A 715 -9.76 66.00 -33.37
N GLN A 716 -9.62 67.09 -32.63
CA GLN A 716 -8.59 68.10 -32.89
C GLN A 716 -7.18 67.60 -32.55
N ARG A 717 -7.00 66.82 -31.48
CA ARG A 717 -5.73 66.11 -31.20
C ARG A 717 -5.38 65.11 -32.31
N GLN A 718 -6.37 64.40 -32.86
CA GLN A 718 -6.16 63.47 -33.98
C GLN A 718 -5.83 64.19 -35.31
N ALA A 719 -6.44 65.36 -35.56
CA ALA A 719 -6.10 66.20 -36.70
C ALA A 719 -4.66 66.75 -36.61
N VAL A 720 -4.24 67.22 -35.44
CA VAL A 720 -2.86 67.68 -35.19
C VAL A 720 -1.85 66.53 -35.32
N ALA A 721 -2.17 65.34 -34.80
CA ALA A 721 -1.32 64.16 -34.94
C ALA A 721 -1.12 63.74 -36.41
N ASN A 722 -2.15 63.91 -37.25
CA ASN A 722 -2.05 63.63 -38.70
C ASN A 722 -1.28 64.71 -39.48
N PHE A 723 -1.10 65.92 -38.95
CA PHE A 723 -0.27 66.95 -39.58
C PHE A 723 1.25 66.70 -39.42
N ALA A 724 1.65 65.80 -38.52
CA ALA A 724 3.05 65.42 -38.30
C ALA A 724 3.58 64.38 -39.31
N LYS A 725 2.88 64.15 -40.44
CA LYS A 725 3.35 63.34 -41.57
C LYS A 725 2.97 63.97 -42.93
N ARG A 726 3.86 64.82 -43.41
CA ARG A 726 4.20 64.96 -44.83
C ARG A 726 5.71 64.74 -44.97
#